data_AF-A0A9D7FRJ3-F1
#
_entry.id   AF-A0A9D7FRJ3-F1
#
_cell.length_a   1.000
_cell.length_b   1.000
_cell.length_c   1.000
_cell.angle_alpha   90.00
_cell.angle_beta   90.00
_cell.angle_gamma   90.00
#
_symmetry.space_group_name_H-M   'P 1'
#
loop_
_entity.id
_entity.type
_entity.pdbx_description
1 polymer ?
#
loop_
_entity_poly.entity_id
_entity_poly.type
_entity_poly.pdbx_seq_one_letter_code
_entity_poly.pdbx_strand_id
1 'polypeptide(L)'
;MADLYDTPGKEIIFTSHNGHIYALSSKGKLLWQIYHPKECIPWSLPVLADTDKDRIPEVYIGGGLHHFIRIDLKKPAIDLDMNVHLHVNTAVLAADLDQDSQEEVVFGVKSGKVQCYGKEGIRWTQEFNDTWMNSSPIAANFDEDPALELLFTNLGLKILDSDGKILQQLPSPSLSSQPLAGDFDNDGNLDLVLSGSGLTGQKVLMFYKWNVPFNDSPELWLTLGGDRSHSRKYPQASQWIQLAAPQQSISGKATDCSFSLSSPPHLSGGNNHWRFDIQNPGLKKLTVLTEISCPDEYHMDFSNHTYSEKERTSIDFTVNQEGTYVIRATLFDTEKNAVQSQKEWNLEYRGIEQEKEFLKQKLSDIKEGLRKNTGLNEPVLDNFINQLDSLQGRVVMLESEKKMDNRKSSGNPVENLRNEIERLSQMVAAAAQDSATKSFAVYQSNPWAYFHPEETLPDSGMLCHRISSQLCIDEYDSQALMIMNYVGKTQNIRAWCDPFKQGDKTLGISCLQLRESIVVPTVRGEDVADALPLLNQAGLIVAPRDEARQLWLTFNSTGLEPGKYLSTLHLKTVEPVPSMISIPIELEVADLKMPDESPLRFCVWANAEKEPDYILKDLVEHGVNVQFASTPTGTCNAQGSLTGTIDFSAHDAAVKRLSPYGIILFIGPQHFLTGAEQFSDGWNIAFVEFMREWASHLKLLGLGYDDYAIYPYDEPASPFSQTSINLAKVARLIRQADPSIQIYANPTSGTTMDSLKMWEGLVDIWCPAIELLDRFGDEILPFAKQNGKETWYYDASGRARTLSCLGLFRWRFWHAWNLGLTGVGWWTYKYGNYLWDGFNPNDDYFSHVYDAQDAIITSKRWEAAREGIEDYEILFLLKELIRQAEVAGYSSDTLNDARQILSKTPQSVENTFAAVGRRLPLTTDSVPQYEAATESIDSARAQILSACLKLKGELSEQNQTGH
;
A
#
# COMPACT_ATOMS: atom_id res chain seq x y z
N MET A 1 -21.36 6.39 -22.02
CA MET A 1 -21.42 5.71 -23.34
C MET A 1 -21.80 6.74 -24.36
N ALA A 2 -21.02 6.91 -25.42
CA ALA A 2 -21.27 7.95 -26.43
C ALA A 2 -20.84 7.48 -27.81
N ASP A 3 -21.37 8.09 -28.87
CA ASP A 3 -20.93 7.87 -30.26
C ASP A 3 -19.81 8.89 -30.53
N LEU A 4 -18.57 8.48 -30.25
CA LEU A 4 -17.39 9.37 -30.20
C LEU A 4 -16.53 9.28 -31.46
N TYR A 5 -16.70 8.22 -32.26
CA TYR A 5 -15.86 7.95 -33.43
C TYR A 5 -16.69 7.65 -34.66
N ASP A 6 -16.11 7.84 -35.85
CA ASP A 6 -16.75 7.55 -37.15
C ASP A 6 -17.16 6.07 -37.33
N THR A 7 -16.68 5.16 -36.48
CA THR A 7 -17.06 3.74 -36.51
C THR A 7 -18.47 3.53 -35.95
N PRO A 8 -19.37 2.83 -36.68
CA PRO A 8 -20.72 2.59 -36.20
C PRO A 8 -20.76 1.86 -34.85
N GLY A 9 -21.29 2.51 -33.82
CA GLY A 9 -21.37 1.96 -32.46
C GLY A 9 -21.47 3.05 -31.40
N LYS A 10 -21.59 2.66 -30.13
CA LYS A 10 -21.31 3.57 -29.00
C LYS A 10 -20.06 3.08 -28.27
N GLU A 11 -19.15 3.98 -28.00
CA GLU A 11 -18.00 3.76 -27.15
C GLU A 11 -18.36 3.85 -25.67
N ILE A 12 -17.56 3.16 -24.86
CA ILE A 12 -17.69 3.08 -23.41
C ILE A 12 -16.44 3.67 -22.80
N ILE A 13 -16.58 4.78 -22.06
CA ILE A 13 -15.52 5.34 -21.23
C ILE A 13 -15.86 5.04 -19.77
N PHE A 14 -14.90 4.49 -19.03
CA PHE A 14 -15.07 4.22 -17.61
C PHE A 14 -13.75 4.37 -16.86
N THR A 15 -13.85 4.53 -15.55
CA THR A 15 -12.72 4.73 -14.65
C THR A 15 -12.51 3.53 -13.75
N SER A 16 -11.29 3.35 -13.26
CA SER A 16 -10.93 2.23 -12.40
C SER A 16 -10.17 2.70 -11.15
N HIS A 17 -10.25 1.87 -10.10
CA HIS A 17 -9.52 2.07 -8.85
C HIS A 17 -7.99 2.01 -9.03
N ASN A 18 -7.51 1.41 -10.11
CA ASN A 18 -6.08 1.28 -10.42
C ASN A 18 -5.47 2.56 -11.07
N GLY A 19 -6.21 3.67 -11.10
CA GLY A 19 -5.75 4.95 -11.66
C GLY A 19 -5.83 5.03 -13.19
N HIS A 20 -6.42 4.02 -13.85
CA HIS A 20 -6.62 4.03 -15.29
C HIS A 20 -8.03 4.46 -15.69
N ILE A 21 -8.09 5.12 -16.86
CA ILE A 21 -9.31 5.47 -17.59
C ILE A 21 -9.26 4.70 -18.90
N TYR A 22 -10.32 3.97 -19.21
CA TYR A 22 -10.38 3.10 -20.38
C TYR A 22 -11.45 3.59 -21.35
N ALA A 23 -11.17 3.47 -22.64
CA ALA A 23 -12.16 3.58 -23.69
C ALA A 23 -12.26 2.29 -24.50
N LEU A 24 -13.47 1.77 -24.64
CA LEU A 24 -13.78 0.56 -25.41
C LEU A 24 -14.70 0.92 -26.58
N SER A 25 -14.54 0.21 -27.69
CA SER A 25 -15.50 0.22 -28.80
C SER A 25 -16.84 -0.38 -28.39
N SER A 26 -17.85 -0.24 -29.24
CA SER A 26 -19.17 -0.89 -29.06
C SER A 26 -19.13 -2.42 -29.05
N LYS A 27 -17.98 -3.03 -29.35
CA LYS A 27 -17.73 -4.48 -29.31
C LYS A 27 -16.83 -4.91 -28.15
N GLY A 28 -16.52 -4.00 -27.21
CA GLY A 28 -15.65 -4.28 -26.06
C GLY A 28 -14.15 -4.11 -26.32
N LYS A 29 -13.71 -4.00 -27.58
CA LYS A 29 -12.28 -3.82 -27.91
C LYS A 29 -11.70 -2.52 -27.33
N LEU A 30 -10.55 -2.60 -26.65
CA LEU A 30 -9.80 -1.44 -26.15
C LEU A 30 -9.37 -0.50 -27.28
N LEU A 31 -9.72 0.78 -27.14
CA LEU A 31 -9.35 1.86 -28.06
C LEU A 31 -8.12 2.63 -27.54
N TRP A 32 -8.16 3.05 -26.28
CA TRP A 32 -7.06 3.68 -25.58
C TRP A 32 -7.25 3.52 -24.07
N GLN A 33 -6.16 3.74 -23.33
CA GLN A 33 -6.16 3.84 -21.89
C GLN A 33 -5.22 4.96 -21.46
N ILE A 34 -5.57 5.63 -20.37
CA ILE A 34 -4.79 6.73 -19.80
C ILE A 34 -4.57 6.42 -18.33
N TYR A 35 -3.31 6.48 -17.89
CA TYR A 35 -2.92 6.29 -16.50
C TYR A 35 -2.67 7.63 -15.82
N HIS A 36 -3.26 7.84 -14.64
CA HIS A 36 -2.91 8.95 -13.77
C HIS A 36 -2.03 8.48 -12.60
N PRO A 37 -0.76 8.93 -12.49
CA PRO A 37 0.20 8.41 -11.52
C PRO A 37 -0.11 8.77 -10.06
N LYS A 38 -0.85 9.86 -9.83
CA LYS A 38 -1.15 10.39 -8.50
C LYS A 38 -2.62 10.25 -8.09
N GLU A 39 -3.43 9.50 -8.83
CA GLU A 39 -4.87 9.46 -8.62
C GLU A 39 -5.39 8.03 -8.63
N CYS A 40 -6.33 7.72 -7.75
CA CYS A 40 -7.28 6.64 -7.98
C CYS A 40 -8.57 7.27 -8.47
N ILE A 41 -9.28 6.64 -9.40
CA ILE A 41 -10.52 7.21 -9.97
C ILE A 41 -11.72 6.29 -9.66
N PRO A 42 -11.96 5.96 -8.38
CA PRO A 42 -13.09 5.16 -7.96
C PRO A 42 -14.39 5.97 -8.08
N TRP A 43 -15.43 5.33 -8.57
CA TRP A 43 -16.81 5.87 -8.52
C TRP A 43 -16.96 7.27 -9.12
N SER A 44 -16.19 7.58 -10.16
CA SER A 44 -16.38 8.78 -10.97
C SER A 44 -17.32 8.48 -12.12
N LEU A 45 -18.07 9.49 -12.55
CA LEU A 45 -18.88 9.43 -13.77
C LEU A 45 -18.23 10.35 -14.81
N PRO A 46 -17.54 9.80 -15.82
CA PRO A 46 -17.05 10.61 -16.93
C PRO A 46 -18.21 11.31 -17.63
N VAL A 47 -18.11 12.63 -17.76
CA VAL A 47 -19.08 13.45 -18.51
C VAL A 47 -18.40 14.05 -19.74
N LEU A 48 -19.17 14.25 -20.80
CA LEU A 48 -18.72 14.95 -22.00
C LEU A 48 -19.19 16.39 -21.91
N ALA A 49 -18.29 17.33 -22.22
CA ALA A 49 -18.63 18.74 -22.35
C ALA A 49 -17.79 19.41 -23.43
N ASP A 50 -18.40 20.24 -24.28
CA ASP A 50 -17.72 21.14 -25.22
C ASP A 50 -17.58 22.53 -24.58
N THR A 51 -16.55 22.69 -23.76
CA THR A 51 -16.35 23.94 -23.00
C THR A 51 -15.67 25.04 -23.81
N ASP A 52 -15.01 24.70 -24.91
CA ASP A 52 -14.25 25.65 -25.73
C ASP A 52 -14.94 26.07 -27.04
N LYS A 53 -16.07 25.40 -27.35
CA LYS A 53 -16.96 25.60 -28.51
C LYS A 53 -16.35 25.18 -29.84
N ASP A 54 -15.39 24.27 -29.82
CA ASP A 54 -14.76 23.78 -31.04
C ASP A 54 -15.53 22.64 -31.73
N ARG A 55 -16.65 22.20 -31.10
CA ARG A 55 -17.55 21.11 -31.53
C ARG A 55 -16.98 19.71 -31.33
N ILE A 56 -15.94 19.58 -30.52
CA ILE A 56 -15.32 18.32 -30.11
C ILE A 56 -15.35 18.30 -28.57
N PRO A 57 -16.22 17.48 -27.95
CA PRO A 57 -16.31 17.46 -26.50
C PRO A 57 -15.05 16.87 -25.87
N GLU A 58 -14.66 17.41 -24.72
CA GLU A 58 -13.69 16.78 -23.82
C GLU A 58 -14.37 15.85 -22.82
N VAL A 59 -13.58 14.95 -22.24
CA VAL A 59 -14.05 14.11 -21.12
C VAL A 59 -13.61 14.73 -19.81
N TYR A 60 -14.57 15.00 -18.92
CA TYR A 60 -14.32 15.48 -17.57
C TYR A 60 -14.55 14.39 -16.54
N ILE A 61 -13.61 14.27 -15.62
CA ILE A 61 -13.57 13.19 -14.64
C ILE A 61 -13.21 13.76 -13.26
N GLY A 62 -14.02 13.39 -12.26
CA GLY A 62 -13.66 13.57 -10.87
C GLY A 62 -12.68 12.51 -10.39
N GLY A 63 -11.55 12.90 -9.82
CA GLY A 63 -10.59 12.02 -9.19
C GLY A 63 -11.01 11.65 -7.75
N GLY A 64 -10.70 10.43 -7.34
CA GLY A 64 -11.01 9.92 -6.01
C GLY A 64 -9.86 10.00 -5.02
N LEU A 65 -8.90 10.87 -5.23
CA LEU A 65 -8.03 11.45 -4.21
C LEU A 65 -8.27 12.96 -4.20
N HIS A 66 -7.72 13.69 -5.18
CA HIS A 66 -7.63 15.15 -5.12
C HIS A 66 -7.79 15.90 -6.45
N HIS A 67 -7.91 15.23 -7.59
CA HIS A 67 -7.84 15.92 -8.89
C HIS A 67 -9.18 16.02 -9.61
N PHE A 68 -9.36 17.08 -10.40
CA PHE A 68 -10.37 17.20 -11.44
C PHE A 68 -9.65 17.21 -12.78
N ILE A 69 -10.02 16.29 -13.65
CA ILE A 69 -9.26 15.92 -14.85
C ILE A 69 -10.08 16.22 -16.10
N ARG A 70 -9.44 16.79 -17.12
CA ARG A 70 -9.96 16.85 -18.50
C ARG A 70 -9.08 16.02 -19.43
N ILE A 71 -9.73 15.32 -20.35
CA ILE A 71 -9.08 14.54 -21.41
C ILE A 71 -9.45 15.14 -22.76
N ASP A 72 -8.42 15.51 -23.53
CA ASP A 72 -8.55 15.87 -24.93
C ASP A 72 -8.81 14.60 -25.76
N LEU A 73 -9.98 14.50 -26.42
CA LEU A 73 -10.32 13.37 -27.27
C LEU A 73 -9.66 13.41 -28.65
N LYS A 74 -9.11 14.54 -29.11
CA LYS A 74 -8.30 14.61 -30.35
C LYS A 74 -6.95 13.94 -30.17
N LYS A 75 -6.42 13.97 -28.94
CA LYS A 75 -5.20 13.28 -28.55
C LYS A 75 -5.41 12.77 -27.12
N PRO A 76 -5.93 11.53 -26.94
CA PRO A 76 -6.29 10.98 -25.63
C PRO A 76 -5.16 11.11 -24.61
N ALA A 77 -5.22 12.20 -23.86
CA ALA A 77 -4.22 12.61 -22.90
C ALA A 77 -4.88 13.59 -21.95
N ILE A 78 -4.38 13.59 -20.72
CA ILE A 78 -4.78 14.56 -19.72
C ILE A 78 -4.17 15.90 -20.11
N ASP A 79 -5.02 16.89 -20.37
CA ASP A 79 -4.61 18.25 -20.75
C ASP A 79 -4.99 19.29 -19.69
N LEU A 80 -5.87 18.92 -18.74
CA LEU A 80 -6.11 19.61 -17.48
C LEU A 80 -5.99 18.61 -16.33
N ASP A 81 -5.15 18.93 -15.36
CA ASP A 81 -5.03 18.24 -14.09
C ASP A 81 -5.04 19.28 -12.97
N MET A 82 -6.19 19.41 -12.31
CA MET A 82 -6.41 20.44 -11.30
C MET A 82 -6.59 19.80 -9.93
N ASN A 83 -5.68 20.08 -8.99
CA ASN A 83 -5.82 19.66 -7.59
C ASN A 83 -6.93 20.49 -6.92
N VAL A 84 -8.04 19.85 -6.61
CA VAL A 84 -9.21 20.40 -5.92
C VAL A 84 -9.26 19.98 -4.45
N HIS A 85 -8.17 19.40 -3.96
CA HIS A 85 -7.83 19.21 -2.55
C HIS A 85 -8.75 18.29 -1.75
N LEU A 86 -9.56 17.45 -2.41
CA LEU A 86 -10.36 16.33 -1.87
C LEU A 86 -11.11 15.61 -3.01
N HIS A 87 -11.71 14.47 -2.71
CA HIS A 87 -12.38 13.61 -3.71
C HIS A 87 -13.50 14.35 -4.46
N VAL A 88 -13.51 14.21 -5.78
CA VAL A 88 -14.66 14.46 -6.65
C VAL A 88 -15.25 13.09 -7.02
N ASN A 89 -16.34 12.71 -6.36
CA ASN A 89 -17.01 11.43 -6.62
C ASN A 89 -17.86 11.53 -7.93
N THR A 90 -19.01 10.85 -7.98
CA THR A 90 -20.02 10.98 -9.04
C THR A 90 -20.62 12.38 -9.18
N ALA A 91 -20.22 13.35 -8.36
CA ALA A 91 -20.76 14.69 -8.30
C ALA A 91 -20.22 15.58 -9.43
N VAL A 92 -20.42 15.16 -10.68
CA VAL A 92 -20.03 15.91 -11.89
C VAL A 92 -21.24 15.98 -12.83
N LEU A 93 -21.45 17.14 -13.45
CA LEU A 93 -22.53 17.47 -14.39
C LEU A 93 -21.95 18.35 -15.51
N ALA A 94 -22.42 18.17 -16.75
CA ALA A 94 -22.16 19.07 -17.85
C ALA A 94 -23.47 19.59 -18.45
N ALA A 95 -23.60 20.91 -18.61
CA ALA A 95 -24.76 21.57 -19.24
C ALA A 95 -24.39 22.99 -19.67
N ASP A 96 -25.05 23.51 -20.71
CA ASP A 96 -25.06 24.93 -21.05
C ASP A 96 -25.97 25.67 -20.06
N LEU A 97 -25.38 26.20 -18.98
CA LEU A 97 -26.15 26.72 -17.84
C LEU A 97 -26.71 28.11 -18.11
N ASP A 98 -26.01 28.91 -18.92
CA ASP A 98 -26.38 30.30 -19.23
C ASP A 98 -26.90 30.50 -20.66
N GLN A 99 -27.10 29.41 -21.40
CA GLN A 99 -27.64 29.38 -22.76
C GLN A 99 -26.79 30.13 -23.79
N ASP A 100 -25.47 30.19 -23.59
CA ASP A 100 -24.54 30.83 -24.50
C ASP A 100 -24.03 29.89 -25.63
N SER A 101 -24.51 28.65 -25.64
CA SER A 101 -24.07 27.53 -26.49
C SER A 101 -22.63 27.09 -26.25
N GLN A 102 -22.10 27.28 -25.05
CA GLN A 102 -20.90 26.65 -24.49
C GLN A 102 -21.33 25.89 -23.25
N GLU A 103 -20.77 24.70 -23.03
CA GLU A 103 -21.13 23.92 -21.84
C GLU A 103 -20.24 24.29 -20.65
N GLU A 104 -20.84 24.30 -19.45
CA GLU A 104 -20.14 24.34 -18.17
C GLU A 104 -20.10 22.97 -17.53
N VAL A 105 -19.05 22.73 -16.74
CA VAL A 105 -18.92 21.54 -15.92
C VAL A 105 -19.00 21.91 -14.45
N VAL A 106 -20.04 21.42 -13.77
CA VAL A 106 -20.25 21.62 -12.34
C VAL A 106 -19.81 20.38 -11.59
N PHE A 107 -18.99 20.56 -10.55
CA PHE A 107 -18.56 19.45 -9.71
C PHE A 107 -18.47 19.81 -8.23
N GLY A 108 -18.62 18.80 -7.37
CA GLY A 108 -18.56 18.93 -5.92
C GLY A 108 -17.45 18.08 -5.29
N VAL A 109 -16.73 18.66 -4.33
CA VAL A 109 -15.71 17.94 -3.53
C VAL A 109 -16.24 17.55 -2.15
N LYS A 110 -15.66 16.49 -1.56
CA LYS A 110 -16.06 15.99 -0.22
C LYS A 110 -15.98 17.01 0.92
N SER A 111 -15.23 18.10 0.79
CA SER A 111 -15.21 19.21 1.78
C SER A 111 -16.47 20.08 1.76
N GLY A 112 -17.41 19.83 0.84
CA GLY A 112 -18.62 20.65 0.70
C GLY A 112 -18.44 21.87 -0.21
N LYS A 113 -17.33 21.97 -0.94
CA LYS A 113 -17.11 22.99 -1.98
C LYS A 113 -17.69 22.52 -3.32
N VAL A 114 -18.43 23.40 -3.99
CA VAL A 114 -19.02 23.21 -5.33
C VAL A 114 -18.40 24.25 -6.26
N GLN A 115 -18.01 23.81 -7.45
CA GLN A 115 -17.33 24.65 -8.43
C GLN A 115 -17.94 24.47 -9.81
N CYS A 116 -17.96 25.56 -10.58
CA CYS A 116 -18.31 25.56 -11.99
C CYS A 116 -17.08 25.89 -12.81
N TYR A 117 -16.76 25.02 -13.75
CA TYR A 117 -15.65 25.15 -14.69
C TYR A 117 -16.20 25.47 -16.09
N GLY A 118 -15.62 26.46 -16.75
CA GLY A 118 -15.88 26.79 -18.15
C GLY A 118 -14.58 27.04 -18.90
N LYS A 119 -14.68 27.64 -20.09
CA LYS A 119 -13.55 27.87 -21.02
C LYS A 119 -12.29 28.47 -20.40
N GLU A 120 -12.45 29.48 -19.54
CA GLU A 120 -11.33 30.23 -18.94
C GLU A 120 -10.92 29.69 -17.55
N GLY A 121 -11.49 28.55 -17.13
CA GLY A 121 -11.25 27.93 -15.82
C GLY A 121 -12.45 28.00 -14.90
N ILE A 122 -12.20 28.11 -13.58
CA ILE A 122 -13.27 28.18 -12.58
C ILE A 122 -14.04 29.50 -12.72
N ARG A 123 -15.31 29.42 -13.13
CA ARG A 123 -16.24 30.56 -13.23
C ARG A 123 -16.67 31.03 -11.84
N TRP A 124 -17.03 30.10 -10.96
CA TRP A 124 -17.42 30.40 -9.60
C TRP A 124 -17.16 29.23 -8.64
N THR A 125 -17.14 29.55 -7.34
CA THR A 125 -16.97 28.58 -6.25
C THR A 125 -17.94 28.93 -5.14
N GLN A 126 -18.68 27.94 -4.66
CA GLN A 126 -19.58 28.05 -3.53
C GLN A 126 -19.20 27.03 -2.45
N GLU A 127 -19.01 27.50 -1.22
CA GLU A 127 -18.63 26.65 -0.10
C GLU A 127 -19.82 26.37 0.82
N PHE A 128 -19.98 25.11 1.20
CA PHE A 128 -20.98 24.64 2.14
C PHE A 128 -20.29 23.94 3.31
N ASN A 129 -20.29 24.59 4.47
CA ASN A 129 -19.74 24.01 5.70
C ASN A 129 -20.62 22.83 6.17
N ASP A 130 -19.99 21.80 6.75
CA ASP A 130 -20.64 20.66 7.41
C ASP A 130 -21.40 19.65 6.52
N THR A 131 -21.02 19.50 5.24
CA THR A 131 -21.61 18.49 4.33
C THR A 131 -20.61 17.94 3.31
N TRP A 132 -20.93 16.79 2.71
CA TRP A 132 -20.07 16.05 1.78
C TRP A 132 -20.77 15.80 0.44
N MET A 133 -20.03 16.04 -0.65
CA MET A 133 -20.53 15.83 -2.00
C MET A 133 -20.38 14.37 -2.46
N ASN A 134 -21.50 13.68 -2.67
CA ASN A 134 -21.49 12.26 -3.05
C ASN A 134 -22.47 11.89 -4.17
N SER A 135 -23.26 12.84 -4.67
CA SER A 135 -24.22 12.64 -5.75
C SER A 135 -24.17 13.81 -6.73
N SER A 136 -24.41 13.53 -8.01
CA SER A 136 -24.50 14.55 -9.06
C SER A 136 -25.73 15.44 -8.87
N PRO A 137 -25.64 16.75 -9.12
CA PRO A 137 -26.82 17.61 -9.24
C PRO A 137 -27.65 17.23 -10.47
N ILE A 138 -28.79 17.91 -10.61
CA ILE A 138 -29.52 18.00 -11.88
C ILE A 138 -29.55 19.47 -12.31
N ALA A 139 -29.58 19.69 -13.63
CA ALA A 139 -29.82 21.01 -14.21
C ALA A 139 -31.23 21.04 -14.83
N ALA A 140 -32.07 21.94 -14.36
CA ALA A 140 -33.40 22.15 -14.91
C ALA A 140 -33.83 23.59 -14.70
N ASN A 141 -34.86 24.00 -15.43
CA ASN A 141 -35.49 25.29 -15.22
C ASN A 141 -36.46 25.21 -14.02
N PHE A 142 -36.17 25.96 -12.97
CA PHE A 142 -36.95 26.00 -11.73
C PHE A 142 -37.66 27.34 -11.49
N ASP A 143 -37.43 28.36 -12.33
CA ASP A 143 -37.98 29.72 -12.14
C ASP A 143 -38.53 30.41 -13.41
N GLU A 144 -38.70 29.66 -14.50
CA GLU A 144 -39.23 30.07 -15.81
C GLU A 144 -38.32 31.01 -16.62
N ASP A 145 -37.02 31.11 -16.30
CA ASP A 145 -36.05 31.82 -17.12
C ASP A 145 -35.27 30.87 -18.09
N PRO A 146 -34.58 31.37 -19.12
CA PRO A 146 -33.86 30.48 -20.04
C PRO A 146 -32.65 29.75 -19.43
N ALA A 147 -32.03 30.32 -18.39
CA ALA A 147 -30.89 29.71 -17.71
C ALA A 147 -31.34 28.45 -16.96
N LEU A 148 -30.37 27.60 -16.63
CA LEU A 148 -30.62 26.36 -15.91
C LEU A 148 -30.13 26.49 -14.47
N GLU A 149 -31.00 26.14 -13.52
CA GLU A 149 -30.65 26.06 -12.12
C GLU A 149 -30.21 24.65 -11.73
N LEU A 150 -29.37 24.59 -10.71
CA LEU A 150 -28.76 23.38 -10.19
C LEU A 150 -29.44 22.93 -8.90
N LEU A 151 -30.04 21.75 -8.90
CA LEU A 151 -30.62 21.15 -7.69
C LEU A 151 -29.66 20.15 -7.03
N PHE A 152 -29.32 20.42 -5.77
CA PHE A 152 -28.49 19.56 -4.93
C PHE A 152 -29.29 19.00 -3.75
N THR A 153 -29.34 17.68 -3.60
CA THR A 153 -30.11 16.99 -2.54
C THR A 153 -29.34 16.89 -1.22
N ASN A 154 -28.03 16.68 -1.30
CA ASN A 154 -27.11 16.49 -0.17
C ASN A 154 -26.71 17.80 0.54
N LEU A 155 -27.19 18.95 0.06
CA LEU A 155 -26.99 20.26 0.71
C LEU A 155 -28.22 20.70 1.54
N GLY A 156 -29.12 19.78 1.88
CA GLY A 156 -30.42 20.11 2.46
C GLY A 156 -31.35 20.74 1.42
N LEU A 157 -31.49 20.05 0.28
CA LEU A 157 -32.28 20.41 -0.90
C LEU A 157 -32.14 21.90 -1.29
N LYS A 158 -31.08 22.22 -2.03
CA LYS A 158 -30.77 23.59 -2.48
C LYS A 158 -30.84 23.72 -3.99
N ILE A 159 -31.34 24.86 -4.44
CA ILE A 159 -31.36 25.30 -5.83
C ILE A 159 -30.39 26.47 -5.96
N LEU A 160 -29.44 26.36 -6.87
CA LEU A 160 -28.47 27.41 -7.21
C LEU A 160 -28.75 27.91 -8.63
N ASP A 161 -28.58 29.20 -8.88
CA ASP A 161 -28.58 29.76 -10.24
C ASP A 161 -27.29 29.39 -11.01
N SER A 162 -27.23 29.79 -12.28
CA SER A 162 -26.08 29.58 -13.18
C SER A 162 -24.78 30.22 -12.69
N ASP A 163 -24.86 31.22 -11.79
CA ASP A 163 -23.72 31.90 -11.16
C ASP A 163 -23.35 31.29 -9.78
N GLY A 164 -24.01 30.20 -9.38
CA GLY A 164 -23.73 29.47 -8.15
C GLY A 164 -24.35 30.07 -6.89
N LYS A 165 -25.19 31.09 -7.02
CA LYS A 165 -25.87 31.74 -5.90
C LYS A 165 -27.13 30.95 -5.54
N ILE A 166 -27.36 30.82 -4.23
CA ILE A 166 -28.53 30.10 -3.71
C ILE A 166 -29.79 30.88 -4.02
N LEU A 167 -30.67 30.32 -4.85
CA LEU A 167 -32.01 30.83 -5.11
C LEU A 167 -32.99 30.38 -4.03
N GLN A 168 -32.95 29.09 -3.68
CA GLN A 168 -33.87 28.52 -2.72
C GLN A 168 -33.24 27.39 -1.90
N GLN A 169 -33.67 27.28 -0.66
CA GLN A 169 -33.37 26.16 0.23
C GLN A 169 -34.67 25.63 0.81
N LEU A 170 -34.89 24.32 0.73
CA LEU A 170 -36.11 23.67 1.19
C LEU A 170 -35.84 22.81 2.43
N PRO A 171 -36.80 22.72 3.37
CA PRO A 171 -36.70 21.75 4.45
C PRO A 171 -36.72 20.33 3.88
N SER A 172 -35.65 19.56 4.08
CA SER A 172 -35.59 18.15 3.68
C SER A 172 -34.95 17.28 4.78
N PRO A 173 -35.31 15.98 4.86
CA PRO A 173 -34.48 15.02 5.58
C PRO A 173 -33.12 14.87 4.89
N SER A 174 -32.20 14.12 5.51
CA SER A 174 -30.92 13.77 4.88
C SER A 174 -31.16 12.95 3.61
N LEU A 175 -30.84 13.54 2.46
CA LEU A 175 -30.90 12.91 1.15
C LEU A 175 -29.47 12.61 0.67
N SER A 176 -29.28 11.50 -0.01
CA SER A 176 -27.93 10.99 -0.38
C SER A 176 -27.87 10.42 -1.79
N SER A 177 -28.92 10.60 -2.58
CA SER A 177 -29.03 10.08 -3.94
C SER A 177 -29.33 11.22 -4.91
N GLN A 178 -28.91 11.02 -6.17
CA GLN A 178 -29.21 11.95 -7.26
C GLN A 178 -30.74 12.10 -7.39
N PRO A 179 -31.27 13.33 -7.48
CA PRO A 179 -32.70 13.56 -7.72
C PRO A 179 -33.10 13.14 -9.13
N LEU A 180 -34.37 12.79 -9.32
CA LEU A 180 -35.00 12.67 -10.64
C LEU A 180 -35.90 13.87 -10.87
N ALA A 181 -35.95 14.39 -12.09
CA ALA A 181 -36.89 15.42 -12.50
C ALA A 181 -37.60 15.05 -13.82
N GLY A 182 -38.76 15.65 -14.07
CA GLY A 182 -39.55 15.48 -15.30
C GLY A 182 -41.04 15.55 -15.03
N ASP A 183 -41.87 15.58 -16.06
CA ASP A 183 -43.34 15.48 -15.91
C ASP A 183 -43.75 14.00 -15.83
N PHE A 184 -43.80 13.45 -14.62
CA PHE A 184 -44.02 12.01 -14.42
C PHE A 184 -45.50 11.63 -14.38
N ASP A 185 -46.38 12.57 -14.03
CA ASP A 185 -47.82 12.35 -14.01
C ASP A 185 -48.59 13.00 -15.18
N ASN A 186 -47.84 13.61 -16.11
CA ASN A 186 -48.33 14.20 -17.36
C ASN A 186 -49.31 15.36 -17.10
N ASP A 187 -49.07 16.13 -16.03
CA ASP A 187 -49.82 17.34 -15.66
C ASP A 187 -49.25 18.64 -16.28
N GLY A 188 -48.13 18.52 -16.99
CA GLY A 188 -47.47 19.62 -17.69
C GLY A 188 -46.52 20.43 -16.81
N ASN A 189 -46.35 20.08 -15.54
CA ASN A 189 -45.39 20.72 -14.63
C ASN A 189 -44.21 19.80 -14.30
N LEU A 190 -43.15 20.39 -13.75
CA LEU A 190 -41.96 19.68 -13.34
C LEU A 190 -42.22 18.88 -12.04
N ASP A 191 -42.07 17.57 -12.07
CA ASP A 191 -42.05 16.73 -10.87
C ASP A 191 -40.61 16.39 -10.47
N LEU A 192 -40.41 16.14 -9.18
CA LEU A 192 -39.15 15.66 -8.61
C LEU A 192 -39.35 14.35 -7.83
N VAL A 193 -38.44 13.40 -8.00
CA VAL A 193 -38.32 12.21 -7.14
C VAL A 193 -37.02 12.28 -6.37
N LEU A 194 -37.11 12.26 -5.04
CA LEU A 194 -35.98 12.39 -4.13
C LEU A 194 -35.88 11.13 -3.26
N SER A 195 -34.68 10.61 -3.05
CA SER A 195 -34.47 9.47 -2.18
C SER A 195 -33.22 9.59 -1.31
N GLY A 196 -33.23 8.89 -0.18
CA GLY A 196 -32.09 8.86 0.73
C GLY A 196 -32.28 7.97 1.94
N SER A 197 -31.20 7.80 2.69
CA SER A 197 -31.21 7.17 4.01
C SER A 197 -31.02 8.25 5.07
N GLY A 198 -32.02 8.43 5.93
CA GLY A 198 -31.93 9.30 7.11
C GLY A 198 -30.84 8.83 8.08
N LEU A 199 -30.35 9.75 8.92
CA LEU A 199 -29.25 9.53 9.88
C LEU A 199 -29.46 8.35 10.85
N THR A 200 -30.70 7.87 11.00
CA THR A 200 -31.08 6.74 11.86
C THR A 200 -31.40 5.45 11.08
N GLY A 201 -31.05 5.36 9.79
CA GLY A 201 -31.31 4.21 8.92
C GLY A 201 -32.73 4.15 8.32
N GLN A 202 -33.56 5.17 8.52
CA GLN A 202 -34.86 5.27 7.85
C GLN A 202 -34.67 5.56 6.35
N LYS A 203 -35.28 4.75 5.49
CA LYS A 203 -35.27 4.97 4.03
C LYS A 203 -36.38 5.94 3.66
N VAL A 204 -36.04 7.02 2.96
CA VAL A 204 -36.97 8.08 2.54
C VAL A 204 -37.08 8.08 1.02
N LEU A 205 -38.31 8.12 0.53
CA LEU A 205 -38.67 8.40 -0.86
C LEU A 205 -39.70 9.53 -0.86
N MET A 206 -39.46 10.60 -1.62
CA MET A 206 -40.34 11.75 -1.74
C MET A 206 -40.66 11.99 -3.21
N PHE A 207 -41.91 12.35 -3.49
CA PHE A 207 -42.37 12.87 -4.77
C PHE A 207 -42.80 14.31 -4.52
N TYR A 208 -42.21 15.27 -5.23
CA TYR A 208 -42.46 16.70 -5.05
C TYR A 208 -42.95 17.29 -6.36
N LYS A 209 -44.13 17.91 -6.33
CA LYS A 209 -44.68 18.64 -7.48
C LYS A 209 -44.14 20.06 -7.49
N TRP A 210 -43.36 20.40 -8.50
CA TRP A 210 -42.85 21.75 -8.69
C TRP A 210 -43.80 22.50 -9.61
N ASN A 211 -44.40 23.60 -9.12
CA ASN A 211 -45.42 24.34 -9.86
C ASN A 211 -44.79 25.29 -10.90
N VAL A 212 -43.99 24.73 -11.80
CA VAL A 212 -43.32 25.38 -12.93
C VAL A 212 -43.58 24.53 -14.18
N PRO A 213 -43.94 25.13 -15.33
CA PRO A 213 -44.16 24.38 -16.56
C PRO A 213 -42.94 23.53 -16.93
N PHE A 214 -43.17 22.24 -17.22
CA PHE A 214 -42.13 21.38 -17.76
C PHE A 214 -42.04 21.54 -19.27
N ASN A 215 -40.88 21.94 -19.76
CA ASN A 215 -40.58 21.97 -21.20
C ASN A 215 -39.51 20.95 -21.51
N ASP A 216 -39.88 19.81 -22.11
CA ASP A 216 -38.94 18.76 -22.49
C ASP A 216 -37.95 19.28 -23.55
N SER A 217 -36.78 19.71 -23.10
CA SER A 217 -35.68 20.22 -23.92
C SER A 217 -34.47 19.28 -23.79
N PRO A 218 -33.73 19.02 -24.89
CA PRO A 218 -32.49 18.26 -24.86
C PRO A 218 -31.39 18.90 -23.99
N GLU A 219 -31.52 20.18 -23.64
CA GLU A 219 -30.59 20.93 -22.77
C GLU A 219 -30.74 20.51 -21.29
N LEU A 220 -31.92 20.06 -20.86
CA LEU A 220 -32.18 19.67 -19.48
C LEU A 220 -31.39 18.42 -19.07
N TRP A 221 -30.95 18.39 -17.80
CA TRP A 221 -30.25 17.25 -17.21
C TRP A 221 -31.03 16.69 -16.02
N LEU A 222 -32.09 15.97 -16.31
CA LEU A 222 -33.14 15.66 -15.34
C LEU A 222 -32.84 14.46 -14.42
N THR A 223 -32.04 13.48 -14.88
CA THR A 223 -31.52 12.26 -14.19
C THR A 223 -30.91 11.31 -15.25
N LEU A 224 -30.35 10.13 -14.88
CA LEU A 224 -30.11 8.95 -15.75
C LEU A 224 -31.11 8.84 -16.92
N GLY A 225 -30.70 9.42 -18.05
CA GLY A 225 -31.00 8.99 -19.42
C GLY A 225 -32.41 9.17 -19.95
N GLY A 226 -32.65 10.26 -20.67
CA GLY A 226 -33.59 10.25 -21.78
C GLY A 226 -33.13 9.23 -22.84
N ASP A 227 -33.84 8.10 -22.91
CA ASP A 227 -33.67 6.96 -23.82
C ASP A 227 -32.36 6.13 -23.71
N ARG A 228 -32.43 4.88 -24.24
CA ARG A 228 -31.40 3.82 -24.20
C ARG A 228 -30.04 4.20 -24.77
N SER A 229 -29.86 5.41 -25.30
CA SER A 229 -28.64 5.80 -25.99
C SER A 229 -27.65 6.64 -25.20
N HIS A 230 -28.03 7.38 -24.15
CA HIS A 230 -27.10 8.10 -23.26
C HIS A 230 -26.01 8.96 -23.96
N SER A 231 -26.09 9.21 -25.27
CA SER A 231 -24.93 9.63 -26.05
C SER A 231 -25.01 11.05 -26.56
N ARG A 232 -26.05 11.85 -26.17
CA ARG A 232 -26.42 13.17 -26.71
C ARG A 232 -25.76 13.38 -28.08
N LYS A 233 -26.33 12.82 -29.15
CA LYS A 233 -25.76 12.97 -30.50
C LYS A 233 -25.49 14.44 -30.74
N TYR A 234 -24.21 14.84 -30.71
CA TYR A 234 -23.82 16.19 -31.06
C TYR A 234 -24.29 16.40 -32.51
N PRO A 235 -25.26 17.30 -32.78
CA PRO A 235 -25.77 17.46 -34.12
C PRO A 235 -24.65 18.11 -34.93
N GLN A 236 -24.04 17.34 -35.86
CA GLN A 236 -23.03 17.78 -36.82
C GLN A 236 -21.57 17.85 -36.33
N ALA A 237 -21.04 16.78 -35.74
CA ALA A 237 -19.59 16.60 -35.76
C ALA A 237 -19.11 16.39 -37.21
N SER A 238 -18.35 17.35 -37.73
CA SER A 238 -17.57 17.19 -38.96
C SER A 238 -16.51 16.11 -38.75
N GLN A 239 -16.49 15.09 -39.62
CA GLN A 239 -15.49 14.02 -39.76
C GLN A 239 -14.53 13.87 -38.57
N TRP A 240 -14.79 12.90 -37.70
CA TRP A 240 -13.89 12.59 -36.60
C TRP A 240 -12.56 12.10 -37.16
N ILE A 241 -11.44 12.49 -36.55
CA ILE A 241 -10.18 11.81 -36.82
C ILE A 241 -10.32 10.42 -36.20
N GLN A 242 -10.41 9.38 -37.04
CA GLN A 242 -10.26 8.01 -36.59
C GLN A 242 -8.89 7.90 -35.92
N LEU A 243 -8.86 7.91 -34.59
CA LEU A 243 -7.63 7.68 -33.86
C LEU A 243 -7.18 6.25 -34.16
N ALA A 244 -5.88 6.11 -34.42
CA ALA A 244 -5.31 4.80 -34.56
C ALA A 244 -5.55 4.04 -33.24
N ALA A 245 -6.32 2.95 -33.32
CA ALA A 245 -6.19 1.84 -32.40
C ALA A 245 -4.69 1.59 -32.12
N PRO A 246 -4.32 1.03 -30.94
CA PRO A 246 -2.93 0.80 -30.54
C PRO A 246 -2.05 0.51 -31.74
N GLN A 247 -1.03 1.35 -31.97
CA GLN A 247 -0.25 1.25 -33.21
C GLN A 247 0.21 -0.20 -33.38
N GLN A 248 -0.23 -0.86 -34.47
CA GLN A 248 0.26 -2.18 -34.81
C GLN A 248 1.79 -2.11 -34.91
N SER A 249 2.45 -3.12 -34.33
CA SER A 249 3.87 -3.21 -34.01
C SER A 249 4.80 -2.24 -34.74
N ILE A 250 5.74 -1.62 -34.01
CA ILE A 250 7.00 -1.17 -34.62
C ILE A 250 7.73 -2.43 -35.07
N SER A 251 7.44 -2.91 -36.27
CA SER A 251 8.11 -4.06 -36.86
C SER A 251 9.61 -3.75 -36.96
N GLY A 252 10.44 -4.42 -36.16
CA GLY A 252 11.88 -4.54 -36.45
C GLY A 252 12.89 -4.04 -35.42
N LYS A 253 12.48 -3.61 -34.21
CA LYS A 253 13.44 -3.50 -33.08
C LYS A 253 13.06 -4.49 -32.00
N ALA A 254 13.99 -5.38 -31.66
CA ALA A 254 13.86 -6.23 -30.48
C ALA A 254 13.58 -5.32 -29.27
N THR A 255 12.46 -5.57 -28.59
CA THR A 255 12.14 -4.91 -27.33
C THR A 255 12.80 -5.70 -26.21
N ASP A 256 13.46 -5.03 -25.26
CA ASP A 256 14.06 -5.71 -24.09
C ASP A 256 12.99 -6.29 -23.14
N CYS A 257 11.72 -5.94 -23.33
CA CYS A 257 10.59 -6.45 -22.58
C CYS A 257 9.99 -7.69 -23.26
N SER A 258 9.61 -8.70 -22.47
CA SER A 258 8.98 -9.93 -22.99
C SER A 258 7.96 -10.50 -22.01
N PHE A 259 7.07 -11.35 -22.53
CA PHE A 259 6.17 -12.15 -21.69
C PHE A 259 6.02 -13.58 -22.22
N SER A 260 5.79 -14.53 -21.31
CA SER A 260 5.54 -15.94 -21.62
C SER A 260 4.51 -16.54 -20.68
N LEU A 261 3.71 -17.48 -21.20
CA LEU A 261 2.84 -18.29 -20.37
C LEU A 261 3.71 -19.20 -19.48
N SER A 262 3.48 -19.20 -18.17
CA SER A 262 4.28 -19.96 -17.19
C SER A 262 4.09 -21.48 -17.30
N SER A 263 3.07 -21.91 -18.05
CA SER A 263 2.79 -23.31 -18.34
C SER A 263 2.37 -23.46 -19.80
N PRO A 264 2.48 -24.65 -20.41
CA PRO A 264 1.97 -24.88 -21.75
C PRO A 264 0.46 -24.52 -21.84
N PRO A 265 0.02 -23.88 -22.94
CA PRO A 265 -1.37 -23.46 -23.08
C PRO A 265 -2.30 -24.66 -23.08
N HIS A 266 -3.26 -24.66 -22.16
CA HIS A 266 -4.25 -25.72 -22.02
C HIS A 266 -5.58 -25.11 -21.57
N LEU A 267 -6.68 -25.65 -22.10
CA LEU A 267 -8.03 -25.33 -21.66
C LEU A 267 -8.63 -26.51 -20.94
N SER A 268 -9.22 -26.20 -19.80
CA SER A 268 -9.97 -27.15 -19.02
C SER A 268 -11.38 -26.63 -18.72
N GLY A 269 -12.33 -27.53 -18.50
CA GLY A 269 -13.69 -27.17 -18.07
C GLY A 269 -13.70 -26.58 -16.66
N GLY A 270 -14.60 -25.63 -16.43
CA GLY A 270 -14.67 -24.87 -15.18
C GLY A 270 -13.65 -23.73 -15.16
N ASN A 271 -13.09 -23.44 -13.99
CA ASN A 271 -12.15 -22.33 -13.84
C ASN A 271 -10.78 -22.69 -14.43
N ASN A 272 -10.20 -21.75 -15.15
CA ASN A 272 -8.85 -21.79 -15.70
C ASN A 272 -8.08 -20.63 -15.10
N HIS A 273 -6.88 -20.92 -14.62
CA HIS A 273 -5.95 -19.93 -14.10
C HIS A 273 -4.71 -19.91 -14.98
N TRP A 274 -4.53 -18.83 -15.74
CA TRP A 274 -3.39 -18.68 -16.65
C TRP A 274 -2.42 -17.64 -16.10
N ARG A 275 -1.14 -18.00 -16.01
CA ARG A 275 -0.07 -17.13 -15.51
C ARG A 275 0.85 -16.69 -16.63
N PHE A 276 1.22 -15.43 -16.61
CA PHE A 276 2.20 -14.84 -17.52
C PHE A 276 3.39 -14.32 -16.72
N ASP A 277 4.58 -14.80 -17.05
CA ASP A 277 5.85 -14.25 -16.57
C ASP A 277 6.25 -13.10 -17.48
N ILE A 278 6.52 -11.94 -16.88
CA ILE A 278 6.96 -10.72 -17.56
C ILE A 278 8.40 -10.40 -17.19
N GLN A 279 9.18 -10.01 -18.21
CA GLN A 279 10.50 -9.41 -18.06
C GLN A 279 10.43 -7.97 -18.57
N ASN A 280 10.84 -7.01 -17.74
CA ASN A 280 10.74 -5.57 -17.99
C ASN A 280 11.98 -4.83 -17.43
N PRO A 281 13.18 -5.09 -17.98
CA PRO A 281 14.44 -4.51 -17.48
C PRO A 281 14.48 -2.98 -17.53
N GLY A 282 13.63 -2.35 -18.35
CA GLY A 282 13.53 -0.90 -18.46
C GLY A 282 12.52 -0.25 -17.52
N LEU A 283 11.87 -1.00 -16.61
CA LEU A 283 10.82 -0.53 -15.71
C LEU A 283 9.73 0.31 -16.43
N LYS A 284 9.38 -0.10 -17.65
CA LYS A 284 8.33 0.57 -18.42
C LYS A 284 6.98 0.28 -17.79
N LYS A 285 6.03 1.21 -17.96
CA LYS A 285 4.62 0.94 -17.60
C LYS A 285 3.99 0.06 -18.67
N LEU A 286 3.95 -1.23 -18.40
CA LEU A 286 3.42 -2.21 -19.33
C LEU A 286 2.04 -2.69 -18.90
N THR A 287 1.30 -3.28 -19.82
CA THR A 287 0.02 -3.95 -19.56
C THR A 287 -0.04 -5.22 -20.38
N VAL A 288 -0.42 -6.32 -19.74
CA VAL A 288 -0.78 -7.57 -20.41
C VAL A 288 -2.29 -7.52 -20.64
N LEU A 289 -2.68 -7.29 -21.89
CA LEU A 289 -4.06 -7.36 -22.34
C LEU A 289 -4.36 -8.77 -22.83
N THR A 290 -5.33 -9.46 -22.22
CA THR A 290 -5.76 -10.78 -22.70
C THR A 290 -7.19 -10.73 -23.17
N GLU A 291 -7.39 -10.97 -24.46
CA GLU A 291 -8.69 -11.05 -25.12
C GLU A 291 -9.05 -12.53 -25.32
N ILE A 292 -10.25 -12.95 -24.92
CA ILE A 292 -10.75 -14.32 -25.09
C ILE A 292 -12.06 -14.27 -25.88
N SER A 293 -12.05 -14.81 -27.09
CA SER A 293 -13.27 -15.04 -27.88
C SER A 293 -13.79 -16.45 -27.63
N CYS A 294 -15.02 -16.54 -27.17
CA CYS A 294 -15.69 -17.80 -26.81
C CYS A 294 -16.53 -18.33 -27.99
N PRO A 295 -16.89 -19.64 -27.99
CA PRO A 295 -17.68 -20.25 -29.05
C PRO A 295 -19.09 -19.65 -29.29
N ASP A 296 -19.67 -18.99 -28.30
CA ASP A 296 -21.01 -18.38 -28.30
C ASP A 296 -21.00 -16.88 -28.62
N GLU A 297 -19.92 -16.39 -29.24
CA GLU A 297 -19.68 -14.96 -29.51
C GLU A 297 -19.54 -14.10 -28.24
N TYR A 298 -19.40 -14.71 -27.07
CA TYR A 298 -19.03 -14.02 -25.83
C TYR A 298 -17.54 -13.64 -25.86
N HIS A 299 -17.22 -12.44 -25.36
CA HIS A 299 -15.86 -11.91 -25.31
C HIS A 299 -15.49 -11.56 -23.87
N MET A 300 -14.29 -11.94 -23.45
CA MET A 300 -13.71 -11.56 -22.15
C MET A 300 -12.40 -10.84 -22.38
N ASP A 301 -12.22 -9.67 -21.77
CA ASP A 301 -10.99 -8.90 -21.84
C ASP A 301 -10.43 -8.67 -20.44
N PHE A 302 -9.15 -8.96 -20.26
CA PHE A 302 -8.41 -8.78 -19.02
C PHE A 302 -7.29 -7.78 -19.25
N SER A 303 -7.04 -6.90 -18.27
CA SER A 303 -5.98 -5.90 -18.32
C SER A 303 -5.19 -5.94 -17.02
N ASN A 304 -3.97 -6.46 -17.08
CA ASN A 304 -3.07 -6.54 -15.94
C ASN A 304 -1.87 -5.62 -16.15
N HIS A 305 -1.71 -4.63 -15.29
CA HIS A 305 -0.60 -3.68 -15.36
C HIS A 305 0.63 -4.22 -14.64
N THR A 306 1.80 -3.95 -15.19
CA THR A 306 3.07 -4.45 -14.66
C THR A 306 4.10 -3.32 -14.62
N TYR A 307 4.82 -3.21 -13.52
CA TYR A 307 5.68 -2.07 -13.22
C TYR A 307 7.09 -2.46 -12.78
N SER A 308 7.29 -3.71 -12.36
CA SER A 308 8.56 -4.21 -11.84
C SER A 308 9.43 -4.82 -12.93
N GLU A 309 10.72 -5.02 -12.63
CA GLU A 309 11.67 -5.63 -13.55
C GLU A 309 11.28 -7.07 -13.92
N LYS A 310 10.82 -7.83 -12.92
CA LYS A 310 10.22 -9.15 -13.09
C LYS A 310 8.89 -9.15 -12.36
N GLU A 311 7.88 -9.70 -13.02
CA GLU A 311 6.54 -9.77 -12.46
C GLU A 311 5.82 -10.99 -13.01
N ARG A 312 4.90 -11.54 -12.22
CA ARG A 312 4.00 -12.59 -12.67
C ARG A 312 2.59 -12.09 -12.49
N THR A 313 1.82 -12.16 -13.56
CA THR A 313 0.41 -11.80 -13.54
C THR A 313 -0.45 -12.99 -13.94
N SER A 314 -1.71 -12.98 -13.54
CA SER A 314 -2.63 -14.06 -13.82
C SER A 314 -4.00 -13.57 -14.25
N ILE A 315 -4.69 -14.44 -14.99
CA ILE A 315 -6.10 -14.26 -15.35
C ILE A 315 -6.88 -15.51 -14.94
N ASP A 316 -8.07 -15.29 -14.40
CA ASP A 316 -9.03 -16.33 -14.08
C ASP A 316 -10.22 -16.22 -15.02
N PHE A 317 -10.54 -17.30 -15.71
CA PHE A 317 -11.69 -17.36 -16.61
C PHE A 317 -12.34 -18.74 -16.60
N THR A 318 -13.64 -18.78 -16.86
CA THR A 318 -14.41 -20.03 -16.82
C THR A 318 -14.73 -20.51 -18.23
N VAL A 319 -14.49 -21.80 -18.49
CA VAL A 319 -14.86 -22.50 -19.72
C VAL A 319 -16.06 -23.40 -19.42
N ASN A 320 -17.22 -23.05 -19.97
CA ASN A 320 -18.50 -23.72 -19.68
C ASN A 320 -19.08 -24.53 -20.84
N GLN A 321 -18.51 -24.40 -22.03
CA GLN A 321 -19.03 -25.02 -23.25
C GLN A 321 -17.93 -25.52 -24.16
N GLU A 322 -18.24 -26.57 -24.90
CA GLU A 322 -17.38 -27.13 -25.94
C GLU A 322 -17.25 -26.17 -27.13
N GLY A 323 -16.10 -26.17 -27.79
CA GLY A 323 -15.85 -25.37 -28.98
C GLY A 323 -14.45 -24.75 -29.00
N THR A 324 -14.23 -23.88 -29.98
CA THR A 324 -12.96 -23.18 -30.17
C THR A 324 -12.96 -21.86 -29.41
N TYR A 325 -11.93 -21.67 -28.58
CA TYR A 325 -11.63 -20.41 -27.91
C TYR A 325 -10.39 -19.80 -28.56
N VAL A 326 -10.47 -18.51 -28.88
CA VAL A 326 -9.32 -17.75 -29.39
C VAL A 326 -8.85 -16.84 -28.28
N ILE A 327 -7.68 -17.13 -27.72
CA ILE A 327 -7.07 -16.35 -26.65
C ILE A 327 -5.91 -15.56 -27.23
N ARG A 328 -5.93 -14.24 -27.09
CA ARG A 328 -4.87 -13.35 -27.54
C ARG A 328 -4.33 -12.56 -26.36
N ALA A 329 -3.06 -12.74 -26.04
CA ALA A 329 -2.35 -11.92 -25.07
C ALA A 329 -1.44 -10.93 -25.77
N THR A 330 -1.48 -9.66 -25.35
CA THR A 330 -0.72 -8.55 -25.92
C THR A 330 0.00 -7.82 -24.80
N LEU A 331 1.34 -7.77 -24.88
CA LEU A 331 2.14 -6.91 -24.01
C LEU A 331 2.22 -5.52 -24.63
N PHE A 332 1.69 -4.55 -23.90
CA PHE A 332 1.42 -3.20 -24.37
C PHE A 332 2.21 -2.19 -23.53
N ASP A 333 2.96 -1.29 -24.19
CA ASP A 333 3.62 -0.15 -23.56
C ASP A 333 2.60 1.00 -23.48
N THR A 334 2.17 1.30 -22.25
CA THR A 334 1.10 2.25 -21.99
C THR A 334 1.49 3.69 -22.31
N GLU A 335 2.75 4.06 -22.08
CA GLU A 335 3.22 5.43 -22.31
C GLU A 335 3.37 5.73 -23.80
N LYS A 336 3.77 4.72 -24.59
CA LYS A 336 3.93 4.86 -26.05
C LYS A 336 2.69 4.49 -26.84
N ASN A 337 1.64 4.00 -26.17
CA ASN A 337 0.47 3.41 -26.79
C ASN A 337 0.85 2.38 -27.89
N ALA A 338 1.81 1.50 -27.57
CA ALA A 338 2.48 0.65 -28.56
C ALA A 338 2.55 -0.82 -28.12
N VAL A 339 2.20 -1.73 -29.03
CA VAL A 339 2.34 -3.18 -28.80
C VAL A 339 3.84 -3.55 -28.82
N GLN A 340 4.33 -4.11 -27.71
CA GLN A 340 5.69 -4.66 -27.62
C GLN A 340 5.75 -6.06 -28.22
N SER A 341 4.79 -6.92 -27.85
CA SER A 341 4.68 -8.29 -28.37
C SER A 341 3.26 -8.82 -28.23
N GLN A 342 2.93 -9.85 -29.01
CA GLN A 342 1.61 -10.47 -29.00
C GLN A 342 1.73 -11.97 -29.25
N LYS A 343 0.86 -12.73 -28.60
CA LYS A 343 0.69 -14.18 -28.78
C LYS A 343 -0.80 -14.49 -28.91
N GLU A 344 -1.12 -15.44 -29.78
CA GLU A 344 -2.48 -15.92 -29.99
C GLU A 344 -2.49 -17.45 -29.90
N TRP A 345 -3.48 -17.99 -29.20
CA TRP A 345 -3.72 -19.41 -29.04
C TRP A 345 -5.14 -19.73 -29.50
N ASN A 346 -5.24 -20.64 -30.46
CA ASN A 346 -6.51 -21.19 -30.93
C ASN A 346 -6.66 -22.57 -30.28
N LEU A 347 -7.47 -22.65 -29.23
CA LEU A 347 -7.60 -23.83 -28.38
C LEU A 347 -9.00 -24.42 -28.50
N GLU A 348 -9.08 -25.73 -28.70
CA GLU A 348 -10.34 -26.45 -28.72
C GLU A 348 -10.59 -27.08 -27.34
N TYR A 349 -11.81 -26.90 -26.82
CA TYR A 349 -12.30 -27.63 -25.66
C TYR A 349 -13.34 -28.67 -26.10
N ARG A 350 -13.00 -29.95 -25.95
CA ARG A 350 -13.82 -31.11 -26.36
C ARG A 350 -14.63 -31.72 -25.19
N GLY A 351 -14.86 -30.94 -24.14
CA GLY A 351 -15.64 -31.39 -22.98
C GLY A 351 -14.88 -32.33 -22.05
N ILE A 352 -15.62 -33.15 -21.31
CA ILE A 352 -15.10 -33.99 -20.24
C ILE A 352 -14.08 -35.04 -20.71
N GLU A 353 -14.12 -35.49 -21.97
CA GLU A 353 -13.16 -36.47 -22.49
C GLU A 353 -11.75 -35.90 -22.61
N GLN A 354 -11.62 -34.61 -22.95
CA GLN A 354 -10.34 -33.91 -22.94
C GLN A 354 -9.76 -33.79 -21.53
N GLU A 355 -10.59 -33.55 -20.51
CA GLU A 355 -10.15 -33.57 -19.10
C GLU A 355 -9.55 -34.93 -18.75
N LYS A 356 -10.27 -36.01 -19.06
CA LYS A 356 -9.81 -37.37 -18.77
C LYS A 356 -8.48 -37.68 -19.46
N GLU A 357 -8.33 -37.32 -20.73
CA GLU A 357 -7.09 -37.48 -21.48
C GLU A 357 -5.94 -36.69 -20.83
N PHE A 358 -6.17 -35.42 -20.46
CA PHE A 358 -5.17 -34.58 -19.82
C PHE A 358 -4.72 -35.13 -18.47
N LEU A 359 -5.67 -35.48 -17.59
CA LEU A 359 -5.37 -36.02 -16.26
C LEU A 359 -4.59 -37.34 -16.36
N LYS A 360 -4.97 -38.23 -17.29
CA LYS A 360 -4.23 -39.48 -17.55
C LYS A 360 -2.82 -39.23 -18.06
N GLN A 361 -2.65 -38.30 -19.00
CA GLN A 361 -1.34 -37.96 -19.53
C GLN A 361 -0.44 -37.42 -18.42
N LYS A 362 -0.93 -36.49 -17.60
CA LYS A 362 -0.19 -35.95 -16.46
C LYS A 362 0.19 -37.02 -15.44
N LEU A 363 -0.72 -37.92 -15.08
CA LEU A 363 -0.41 -39.05 -14.20
C LEU A 363 0.65 -39.99 -14.81
N SER A 364 0.61 -40.20 -16.13
CA SER A 364 1.64 -40.96 -16.85
C SER A 364 2.99 -40.26 -16.82
N ASP A 365 3.02 -38.94 -17.01
CA ASP A 365 4.24 -38.13 -16.96
C ASP A 365 4.86 -38.17 -15.55
N ILE A 366 4.04 -38.05 -14.50
CA ILE A 366 4.47 -38.21 -13.10
C ILE A 366 5.08 -39.59 -12.88
N LYS A 367 4.39 -40.65 -13.33
CA LYS A 367 4.86 -42.04 -13.20
C LYS A 367 6.21 -42.25 -13.88
N GLU A 368 6.38 -41.68 -15.07
CA GLU A 368 7.64 -41.76 -15.81
C GLU A 368 8.74 -40.93 -15.15
N GLY A 369 8.40 -39.76 -14.61
CA GLY A 369 9.30 -38.93 -13.81
C GLY A 369 9.84 -39.68 -12.58
N LEU A 370 8.97 -40.34 -11.83
CA LEU A 370 9.34 -41.17 -10.67
C LEU A 370 10.23 -42.36 -11.08
N ARG A 371 9.91 -43.04 -12.20
CA ARG A 371 10.73 -44.14 -12.71
C ARG A 371 12.14 -43.72 -13.11
N LYS A 372 12.28 -42.54 -13.71
CA LYS A 372 13.57 -41.98 -14.11
C LYS A 372 14.39 -41.54 -12.89
N ASN A 373 13.74 -41.24 -11.76
CA ASN A 373 14.44 -40.78 -10.57
C ASN A 373 14.75 -41.91 -9.57
N THR A 374 15.85 -42.62 -9.84
CA THR A 374 16.30 -43.73 -8.98
C THR A 374 17.02 -43.27 -7.70
N GLY A 375 17.22 -41.96 -7.52
CA GLY A 375 17.99 -41.38 -6.40
C GLY A 375 17.13 -40.85 -5.24
N LEU A 376 15.79 -40.90 -5.37
CA LEU A 376 14.88 -40.43 -4.34
C LEU A 376 15.00 -41.26 -3.06
N ASN A 377 14.87 -40.58 -1.92
CA ASN A 377 14.70 -41.21 -0.62
C ASN A 377 13.49 -42.17 -0.64
N GLU A 378 13.63 -43.39 -0.11
CA GLU A 378 12.58 -44.42 -0.17
C GLU A 378 11.23 -43.95 0.42
N PRO A 379 11.16 -43.36 1.64
CA PRO A 379 9.95 -42.72 2.15
C PRO A 379 9.31 -41.64 1.26
N VAL A 380 10.12 -40.89 0.49
CA VAL A 380 9.63 -39.86 -0.43
C VAL A 380 9.03 -40.51 -1.67
N LEU A 381 9.74 -41.50 -2.24
CA LEU A 381 9.25 -42.27 -3.38
C LEU A 381 7.93 -42.98 -3.04
N ASP A 382 7.85 -43.61 -1.86
CA ASP A 382 6.63 -44.27 -1.37
C ASP A 382 5.48 -43.29 -1.22
N ASN A 383 5.72 -42.08 -0.69
CA ASN A 383 4.70 -41.04 -0.60
C ASN A 383 4.15 -40.68 -1.99
N PHE A 384 5.03 -40.36 -2.94
CA PHE A 384 4.62 -39.99 -4.28
C PHE A 384 3.91 -41.12 -5.03
N ILE A 385 4.34 -42.37 -4.87
CA ILE A 385 3.64 -43.53 -5.45
C ILE A 385 2.25 -43.69 -4.84
N ASN A 386 2.12 -43.60 -3.51
CA ASN A 386 0.83 -43.72 -2.84
C ASN A 386 -0.16 -42.62 -3.28
N GLN A 387 0.32 -41.37 -3.41
CA GLN A 387 -0.49 -40.27 -3.94
C GLN A 387 -0.87 -40.50 -5.39
N LEU A 388 0.09 -40.90 -6.24
CA LEU A 388 -0.13 -41.23 -7.64
C LEU A 388 -1.20 -42.33 -7.80
N ASP A 389 -1.12 -43.40 -7.03
CA ASP A 389 -2.07 -44.52 -7.06
C ASP A 389 -3.47 -44.08 -6.59
N SER A 390 -3.54 -43.24 -5.55
CA SER A 390 -4.80 -42.65 -5.07
C SER A 390 -5.46 -41.78 -6.14
N LEU A 391 -4.69 -40.90 -6.79
CA LEU A 391 -5.17 -40.02 -7.86
C LEU A 391 -5.57 -40.83 -9.10
N GLN A 392 -4.81 -41.87 -9.47
CA GLN A 392 -5.19 -42.80 -10.54
C GLN A 392 -6.53 -43.48 -10.25
N GLY A 393 -6.74 -43.98 -9.02
CA GLY A 393 -8.02 -44.57 -8.61
C GLY A 393 -9.19 -43.59 -8.73
N ARG A 394 -9.00 -42.33 -8.33
CA ARG A 394 -10.01 -41.27 -8.44
C ARG A 394 -10.31 -40.89 -9.90
N VAL A 395 -9.29 -40.81 -10.75
CA VAL A 395 -9.49 -40.60 -12.20
C VAL A 395 -10.29 -41.74 -12.82
N VAL A 396 -10.04 -43.00 -12.44
CA VAL A 396 -10.84 -44.16 -12.90
C VAL A 396 -12.29 -44.09 -12.41
N MET A 397 -12.53 -43.65 -11.17
CA MET A 397 -13.89 -43.47 -10.64
C MET A 397 -14.67 -42.41 -11.44
N LEU A 398 -14.02 -41.32 -11.87
CA LEU A 398 -14.63 -40.32 -12.77
C LEU A 398 -15.06 -40.93 -14.13
N GLU A 399 -14.45 -42.02 -14.58
CA GLU A 399 -14.88 -42.71 -15.81
C GLU A 399 -16.18 -43.49 -15.64
N SER A 400 -16.50 -43.91 -14.40
CA SER A 400 -17.66 -44.75 -14.09
C SER A 400 -18.96 -43.97 -13.91
N GLU A 401 -18.87 -42.66 -13.65
CA GLU A 401 -20.03 -41.79 -13.44
C GLU A 401 -20.60 -41.26 -14.78
N LYS A 402 -21.83 -41.65 -15.12
CA LYS A 402 -22.45 -41.35 -16.43
C LYS A 402 -23.04 -39.94 -16.56
N LYS A 403 -23.23 -39.18 -15.46
CA LYS A 403 -23.73 -37.80 -15.47
C LYS A 403 -23.32 -37.10 -14.17
N MET A 404 -22.41 -36.14 -14.24
CA MET A 404 -22.20 -35.17 -13.18
C MET A 404 -22.98 -33.90 -13.50
N ASP A 405 -23.84 -33.47 -12.58
CA ASP A 405 -24.55 -32.19 -12.67
C ASP A 405 -23.67 -31.13 -12.01
N ASN A 406 -22.96 -30.34 -12.84
CA ASN A 406 -21.96 -29.33 -12.45
C ASN A 406 -22.51 -28.15 -11.62
N ARG A 407 -23.73 -28.23 -11.07
CA ARG A 407 -24.47 -27.06 -10.59
C ARG A 407 -24.67 -26.94 -9.09
N LYS A 408 -24.30 -27.93 -8.25
CA LYS A 408 -24.63 -27.88 -6.80
C LYS A 408 -23.63 -28.57 -5.87
N SER A 409 -22.44 -27.98 -5.70
CA SER A 409 -21.65 -28.01 -4.45
C SER A 409 -20.42 -27.13 -4.61
N SER A 410 -19.84 -26.66 -3.50
CA SER A 410 -18.54 -25.98 -3.45
C SER A 410 -17.45 -26.82 -4.13
N GLY A 411 -16.96 -26.37 -5.28
CA GLY A 411 -15.88 -26.98 -6.08
C GLY A 411 -16.35 -28.01 -7.12
N ASN A 412 -15.87 -27.87 -8.37
CA ASN A 412 -16.00 -28.88 -9.42
C ASN A 412 -15.04 -30.05 -9.09
N PRO A 413 -15.50 -31.29 -8.89
CA PRO A 413 -14.62 -32.40 -8.49
C PRO A 413 -13.50 -32.71 -9.47
N VAL A 414 -13.68 -32.39 -10.76
CA VAL A 414 -12.63 -32.51 -11.80
C VAL A 414 -11.55 -31.46 -11.62
N GLU A 415 -11.95 -30.22 -11.28
CA GLU A 415 -11.03 -29.11 -11.01
C GLU A 415 -10.17 -29.39 -9.77
N ASN A 416 -10.78 -29.87 -8.69
CA ASN A 416 -10.03 -30.26 -7.49
C ASN A 416 -9.00 -31.36 -7.82
N LEU A 417 -9.40 -32.37 -8.59
CA LEU A 417 -8.50 -33.46 -8.97
C LEU A 417 -7.35 -32.97 -9.87
N ARG A 418 -7.64 -32.03 -10.79
CA ARG A 418 -6.62 -31.38 -11.63
C ARG A 418 -5.60 -30.64 -10.77
N ASN A 419 -6.06 -29.81 -9.84
CA ASN A 419 -5.18 -29.03 -8.96
C ASN A 419 -4.28 -29.95 -8.11
N GLU A 420 -4.82 -31.05 -7.58
CA GLU A 420 -4.03 -32.05 -6.83
C GLU A 420 -2.98 -32.76 -7.69
N ILE A 421 -3.31 -33.11 -8.95
CA ILE A 421 -2.37 -33.74 -9.89
C ILE A 421 -1.26 -32.76 -10.30
N GLU A 422 -1.61 -31.51 -10.56
CA GLU A 422 -0.64 -30.47 -10.90
C GLU A 422 0.31 -30.19 -9.73
N ARG A 423 -0.24 -30.11 -8.51
CA ARG A 423 0.55 -30.01 -7.27
C ARG A 423 1.54 -31.16 -7.14
N LEU A 424 1.08 -32.41 -7.26
CA LEU A 424 1.96 -33.59 -7.19
C LEU A 424 3.03 -33.54 -8.30
N SER A 425 2.65 -33.14 -9.51
CA SER A 425 3.59 -32.99 -10.62
C SER A 425 4.70 -31.99 -10.31
N GLN A 426 4.38 -30.85 -9.70
CA GLN A 426 5.36 -29.84 -9.32
C GLN A 426 6.28 -30.36 -8.20
N MET A 427 5.71 -30.99 -7.16
CA MET A 427 6.49 -31.59 -6.07
C MET A 427 7.45 -32.68 -6.56
N VAL A 428 7.00 -33.56 -7.46
CA VAL A 428 7.84 -34.60 -8.06
C VAL A 428 8.93 -33.98 -8.92
N ALA A 429 8.63 -32.94 -9.70
CA ALA A 429 9.62 -32.26 -10.53
C ALA A 429 10.72 -31.61 -9.69
N ALA A 430 10.35 -30.90 -8.61
CA ALA A 430 11.30 -30.27 -7.69
C ALA A 430 12.18 -31.32 -6.99
N ALA A 431 11.56 -32.30 -6.32
CA ALA A 431 12.27 -33.39 -5.66
C ALA A 431 13.21 -34.14 -6.62
N ALA A 432 12.81 -34.26 -7.89
CA ALA A 432 13.59 -34.95 -8.89
C ALA A 432 14.86 -34.21 -9.30
N GLN A 433 14.76 -32.90 -9.56
CA GLN A 433 15.91 -32.07 -9.94
C GLN A 433 16.90 -31.93 -8.79
N ASP A 434 16.40 -31.82 -7.57
CA ASP A 434 17.18 -31.62 -6.37
C ASP A 434 17.93 -32.87 -5.91
N SER A 435 17.70 -34.00 -6.59
CA SER A 435 18.17 -35.32 -6.16
C SER A 435 17.84 -35.52 -4.68
N ALA A 436 16.55 -35.39 -4.33
CA ALA A 436 16.06 -35.47 -2.95
C ALA A 436 16.36 -36.83 -2.30
N THR A 437 17.61 -37.01 -1.89
CA THR A 437 18.15 -38.18 -1.19
C THR A 437 17.76 -38.17 0.30
N LYS A 438 17.16 -37.06 0.75
CA LYS A 438 16.69 -36.82 2.11
C LYS A 438 15.16 -36.79 2.13
N SER A 439 14.58 -36.94 3.33
CA SER A 439 13.13 -36.90 3.55
C SER A 439 12.52 -35.50 3.50
N PHE A 440 13.35 -34.46 3.39
CA PHE A 440 12.96 -33.05 3.23
C PHE A 440 14.04 -32.31 2.44
N ALA A 441 13.71 -31.12 1.92
CA ALA A 441 14.67 -30.23 1.26
C ALA A 441 14.58 -28.80 1.82
N VAL A 442 15.61 -28.00 1.56
CA VAL A 442 15.74 -26.62 2.06
C VAL A 442 16.07 -25.70 0.90
N TYR A 443 15.25 -24.66 0.74
CA TYR A 443 15.35 -23.68 -0.33
C TYR A 443 15.58 -22.28 0.24
N GLN A 444 16.30 -21.46 -0.50
CA GLN A 444 16.33 -20.02 -0.29
C GLN A 444 14.89 -19.50 -0.39
N SER A 445 14.50 -18.61 0.50
CA SER A 445 13.16 -18.02 0.53
C SER A 445 13.29 -16.53 0.81
N ASN A 446 12.55 -15.72 0.06
CA ASN A 446 12.52 -14.29 0.33
C ASN A 446 11.79 -14.03 1.66
N PRO A 447 12.42 -13.34 2.64
CA PRO A 447 11.80 -13.07 3.94
C PRO A 447 10.55 -12.19 3.82
N TRP A 448 10.51 -11.30 2.83
CA TRP A 448 9.49 -10.26 2.67
C TRP A 448 8.33 -10.64 1.75
N ALA A 449 8.49 -11.67 0.93
CA ALA A 449 7.47 -12.15 0.00
C ALA A 449 6.34 -12.93 0.70
N TYR A 450 5.22 -13.09 0.00
CA TYR A 450 4.13 -13.95 0.45
C TYR A 450 4.59 -15.41 0.57
N PHE A 451 4.21 -16.05 1.67
CA PHE A 451 4.49 -17.45 1.94
C PHE A 451 3.24 -18.12 2.50
N HIS A 452 2.85 -19.24 1.90
CA HIS A 452 1.77 -20.09 2.39
C HIS A 452 2.25 -21.54 2.46
N PRO A 453 2.10 -22.23 3.61
CA PRO A 453 2.59 -23.59 3.81
C PRO A 453 2.15 -24.60 2.75
N GLU A 454 0.93 -24.45 2.24
CA GLU A 454 0.40 -25.32 1.20
C GLU A 454 0.70 -24.75 -0.19
N GLU A 455 0.55 -23.46 -0.45
CA GLU A 455 0.58 -22.96 -1.85
C GLU A 455 2.00 -22.68 -2.34
N THR A 456 2.93 -22.36 -1.44
CA THR A 456 4.32 -22.11 -1.80
C THR A 456 5.03 -23.43 -2.07
N LEU A 457 5.31 -23.68 -3.35
CA LEU A 457 6.04 -24.85 -3.82
C LEU A 457 7.47 -24.44 -4.25
N PRO A 458 8.44 -25.35 -4.12
CA PRO A 458 9.82 -25.08 -4.51
C PRO A 458 9.99 -24.94 -6.02
N ASP A 459 10.72 -23.90 -6.43
CA ASP A 459 11.15 -23.72 -7.80
C ASP A 459 12.55 -24.31 -8.04
N SER A 460 12.74 -24.80 -9.27
CA SER A 460 13.98 -25.40 -9.75
C SER A 460 15.17 -24.45 -9.59
N GLY A 461 16.20 -24.85 -8.84
CA GLY A 461 17.43 -24.07 -8.69
C GLY A 461 17.50 -23.19 -7.44
N MET A 462 16.46 -23.17 -6.59
CA MET A 462 16.45 -22.42 -5.33
C MET A 462 17.02 -23.17 -4.13
N LEU A 463 17.60 -24.36 -4.32
CA LEU A 463 18.20 -25.13 -3.23
C LEU A 463 19.22 -24.29 -2.46
N CYS A 464 19.07 -24.27 -1.13
CA CYS A 464 19.96 -23.49 -0.29
C CYS A 464 21.26 -24.28 -0.04
N HIS A 465 22.33 -23.87 -0.73
CA HIS A 465 23.67 -24.43 -0.53
C HIS A 465 24.52 -23.65 0.47
N ARG A 466 24.18 -22.39 0.74
CA ARG A 466 24.91 -21.47 1.60
C ARG A 466 24.00 -20.31 2.03
N ILE A 467 24.21 -19.81 3.24
CA ILE A 467 23.60 -18.57 3.76
C ILE A 467 24.69 -17.52 3.86
N SER A 468 24.41 -16.29 3.43
CA SER A 468 25.38 -15.19 3.50
C SER A 468 24.71 -13.89 3.89
N SER A 469 25.37 -13.16 4.76
CA SER A 469 24.90 -11.88 5.28
C SER A 469 26.10 -10.94 5.46
N GLN A 470 25.91 -9.66 5.17
CA GLN A 470 26.91 -8.60 5.35
C GLN A 470 26.28 -7.48 6.19
N LEU A 471 26.89 -7.19 7.34
CA LEU A 471 26.41 -6.25 8.35
C LEU A 471 27.48 -5.19 8.65
N CYS A 472 27.07 -3.98 9.01
CA CYS A 472 27.87 -3.05 9.80
C CYS A 472 27.97 -3.56 11.25
N ILE A 473 28.83 -2.95 12.07
CA ILE A 473 28.86 -3.19 13.52
C ILE A 473 27.60 -2.56 14.14
N ASP A 474 26.94 -3.32 15.02
CA ASP A 474 25.67 -2.97 15.68
C ASP A 474 24.46 -2.88 14.72
N GLU A 475 24.41 -3.78 13.73
CA GLU A 475 23.34 -3.89 12.72
C GLU A 475 22.70 -5.30 12.76
N TYR A 476 21.45 -5.39 12.31
CA TYR A 476 20.70 -6.63 12.10
C TYR A 476 20.42 -6.93 10.62
N ASP A 477 20.27 -8.22 10.29
CA ASP A 477 19.86 -8.67 8.94
C ASP A 477 18.95 -9.89 9.05
N SER A 478 17.96 -9.96 8.16
CA SER A 478 16.96 -11.01 8.13
C SER A 478 17.09 -11.90 6.89
N GLN A 479 17.13 -13.21 7.11
CA GLN A 479 17.14 -14.22 6.06
C GLN A 479 16.02 -15.23 6.29
N ALA A 480 15.51 -15.85 5.22
CA ALA A 480 14.50 -16.91 5.34
C ALA A 480 14.86 -18.14 4.50
N LEU A 481 14.48 -19.30 5.02
CA LEU A 481 14.62 -20.59 4.35
C LEU A 481 13.27 -21.29 4.33
N MET A 482 12.93 -21.88 3.18
CA MET A 482 11.78 -22.76 3.07
C MET A 482 12.22 -24.21 3.27
N ILE A 483 11.57 -24.91 4.19
CA ILE A 483 11.75 -26.33 4.47
C ILE A 483 10.55 -27.08 3.90
N MET A 484 10.76 -27.85 2.83
CA MET A 484 9.72 -28.64 2.18
C MET A 484 9.73 -30.08 2.70
N ASN A 485 8.60 -30.55 3.23
CA ASN A 485 8.42 -31.95 3.62
C ASN A 485 7.89 -32.78 2.45
N TYR A 486 8.68 -33.77 2.00
CA TYR A 486 8.32 -34.65 0.90
C TYR A 486 7.77 -36.02 1.32
N VAL A 487 7.75 -36.35 2.62
CA VAL A 487 7.21 -37.63 3.09
C VAL A 487 5.74 -37.51 3.47
N GLY A 488 5.01 -38.62 3.32
CA GLY A 488 3.55 -38.70 3.52
C GLY A 488 3.09 -38.63 4.98
N LYS A 489 3.89 -38.05 5.87
CA LYS A 489 3.63 -37.89 7.29
C LYS A 489 4.30 -36.62 7.83
N THR A 490 3.80 -36.15 8.97
CA THR A 490 4.41 -35.02 9.70
C THR A 490 5.80 -35.38 10.20
N GLN A 491 6.78 -34.53 9.93
CA GLN A 491 8.15 -34.62 10.44
C GLN A 491 8.41 -33.55 11.50
N ASN A 492 9.10 -33.93 12.58
CA ASN A 492 9.72 -32.99 13.51
C ASN A 492 11.17 -32.76 13.07
N ILE A 493 11.50 -31.53 12.68
CA ILE A 493 12.82 -31.15 12.17
C ILE A 493 13.49 -30.26 13.21
N ARG A 494 14.64 -30.69 13.73
CA ARG A 494 15.45 -29.93 14.66
C ARG A 494 16.44 -29.03 13.92
N ALA A 495 16.44 -27.75 14.23
CA ALA A 495 17.38 -26.74 13.76
C ALA A 495 18.37 -26.35 14.87
N TRP A 496 19.66 -26.29 14.55
CA TRP A 496 20.68 -25.70 15.43
C TRP A 496 21.90 -25.25 14.62
N CYS A 497 22.73 -24.38 15.21
CA CYS A 497 23.94 -23.88 14.56
C CYS A 497 25.19 -24.27 15.36
N ASP A 498 26.29 -24.53 14.65
CA ASP A 498 27.61 -24.59 15.26
C ASP A 498 28.03 -23.23 15.85
N PRO A 499 28.99 -23.19 16.79
CA PRO A 499 29.59 -21.93 17.24
C PRO A 499 30.27 -21.19 16.07
N PHE A 500 30.07 -19.87 15.97
CA PHE A 500 30.71 -19.06 14.94
C PHE A 500 32.23 -18.98 15.14
N LYS A 501 32.99 -18.95 14.06
CA LYS A 501 34.46 -18.86 14.09
C LYS A 501 34.99 -17.69 13.29
N GLN A 502 35.98 -17.00 13.84
CA GLN A 502 36.76 -15.95 13.19
C GLN A 502 38.24 -16.30 13.27
N GLY A 503 38.80 -16.83 12.19
CA GLY A 503 40.12 -17.48 12.25
C GLY A 503 40.10 -18.60 13.30
N ASP A 504 41.01 -18.54 14.26
CA ASP A 504 41.11 -19.51 15.36
C ASP A 504 40.17 -19.21 16.56
N LYS A 505 39.53 -18.03 16.59
CA LYS A 505 38.64 -17.63 17.67
C LYS A 505 37.26 -18.26 17.48
N THR A 506 36.80 -18.98 18.50
CA THR A 506 35.42 -19.50 18.56
C THR A 506 34.55 -18.54 19.38
N LEU A 507 33.46 -18.09 18.79
CA LEU A 507 32.40 -17.31 19.41
C LEU A 507 31.18 -18.19 19.68
N GLY A 508 30.29 -17.73 20.55
CA GLY A 508 28.99 -18.37 20.74
C GLY A 508 28.07 -18.24 19.53
N ILE A 509 26.79 -18.54 19.73
CA ILE A 509 25.73 -18.42 18.71
C ILE A 509 24.87 -17.16 18.90
N SER A 510 25.23 -16.26 19.81
CA SER A 510 24.40 -15.11 20.18
C SER A 510 24.13 -14.12 19.05
N CYS A 511 24.95 -14.15 17.99
CA CYS A 511 24.77 -13.35 16.77
C CYS A 511 23.74 -13.93 15.79
N LEU A 512 23.12 -15.08 16.10
CA LEU A 512 22.09 -15.70 15.27
C LEU A 512 20.89 -16.15 16.12
N GLN A 513 19.71 -15.67 15.75
CA GLN A 513 18.45 -16.16 16.27
C GLN A 513 17.73 -16.99 15.21
N LEU A 514 17.19 -18.15 15.63
CA LEU A 514 16.36 -19.00 14.79
C LEU A 514 14.90 -18.84 15.21
N ARG A 515 14.04 -18.52 14.25
CA ARG A 515 12.61 -18.27 14.42
C ARG A 515 11.80 -19.08 13.41
N GLU A 516 10.53 -19.30 13.67
CA GLU A 516 9.60 -19.87 12.69
C GLU A 516 8.64 -18.78 12.24
N SER A 517 8.39 -18.67 10.93
CA SER A 517 7.34 -17.79 10.42
C SER A 517 6.00 -18.50 10.50
N ILE A 518 5.17 -18.07 11.44
CA ILE A 518 3.85 -18.64 11.72
C ILE A 518 2.79 -17.92 10.89
N VAL A 519 1.90 -18.72 10.29
CA VAL A 519 0.71 -18.23 9.61
C VAL A 519 -0.31 -17.77 10.65
N VAL A 520 -0.78 -16.55 10.47
CA VAL A 520 -1.82 -15.94 11.28
C VAL A 520 -2.97 -15.47 10.37
N PRO A 521 -4.22 -15.54 10.85
CA PRO A 521 -5.38 -15.10 10.07
C PRO A 521 -5.45 -13.56 10.02
N THR A 522 -6.02 -12.98 8.96
CA THR A 522 -6.37 -11.55 8.89
C THR A 522 -7.79 -11.29 9.41
N VAL A 523 -8.17 -10.02 9.56
CA VAL A 523 -9.56 -9.58 9.81
C VAL A 523 -10.59 -10.10 8.79
N ARG A 524 -10.15 -10.52 7.60
CA ARG A 524 -11.00 -11.12 6.57
C ARG A 524 -10.97 -12.65 6.57
N GLY A 525 -10.17 -13.26 7.45
CA GLY A 525 -9.95 -14.70 7.50
C GLY A 525 -9.00 -15.21 6.42
N GLU A 526 -8.17 -14.34 5.84
CA GLU A 526 -7.09 -14.74 4.92
C GLU A 526 -5.86 -15.17 5.72
N ASP A 527 -5.01 -16.03 5.18
CA ASP A 527 -3.81 -16.52 5.87
C ASP A 527 -2.56 -15.71 5.49
N VAL A 528 -1.77 -15.29 6.49
CA VAL A 528 -0.52 -14.53 6.28
C VAL A 528 0.58 -15.06 7.20
N ALA A 529 1.72 -15.43 6.63
CA ALA A 529 2.93 -15.76 7.40
C ALA A 529 3.63 -14.47 7.89
N ASP A 530 3.45 -14.10 9.16
CA ASP A 530 3.93 -12.82 9.72
C ASP A 530 4.55 -12.94 11.12
N ALA A 531 3.99 -13.73 12.04
CA ALA A 531 4.51 -13.82 13.42
C ALA A 531 5.83 -14.62 13.46
N LEU A 532 6.83 -14.12 14.19
CA LEU A 532 8.19 -14.68 14.22
C LEU A 532 8.65 -15.10 15.64
N PRO A 533 7.98 -16.08 16.29
CA PRO A 533 8.46 -16.60 17.57
C PRO A 533 9.85 -17.25 17.43
N LEU A 534 10.67 -17.13 18.47
CA LEU A 534 11.90 -17.93 18.60
C LEU A 534 11.54 -19.42 18.56
N LEU A 535 12.40 -20.23 17.94
CA LEU A 535 12.28 -21.67 18.07
C LEU A 535 12.33 -22.06 19.55
N ASN A 536 11.53 -23.06 19.92
CA ASN A 536 11.48 -23.55 21.29
C ASN A 536 12.84 -24.09 21.77
N GLN A 537 12.96 -24.39 23.06
CA GLN A 537 14.20 -24.91 23.66
C GLN A 537 14.80 -26.16 22.96
N ALA A 538 13.98 -26.91 22.21
CA ALA A 538 14.43 -28.09 21.47
C ALA A 538 14.90 -27.76 20.05
N GLY A 539 14.60 -26.56 19.53
CA GLY A 539 14.86 -26.13 18.17
C GLY A 539 13.97 -26.82 17.14
N LEU A 540 12.75 -27.22 17.51
CA LEU A 540 11.89 -28.05 16.66
C LEU A 540 10.96 -27.21 15.79
N ILE A 541 10.88 -27.59 14.51
CA ILE A 541 9.90 -27.16 13.52
C ILE A 541 9.04 -28.37 13.16
N VAL A 542 7.72 -28.21 13.20
CA VAL A 542 6.76 -29.28 12.86
C VAL A 542 6.32 -29.07 11.41
N ALA A 543 6.79 -29.92 10.51
CA ALA A 543 6.43 -29.87 9.09
C ALA A 543 5.42 -30.99 8.76
N PRO A 544 4.14 -30.67 8.51
CA PRO A 544 3.13 -31.65 8.09
C PRO A 544 3.45 -32.26 6.73
N ARG A 545 2.70 -33.29 6.37
CA ARG A 545 2.87 -33.96 5.07
C ARG A 545 2.65 -32.96 3.94
N ASP A 546 3.51 -33.01 2.93
CA ASP A 546 3.36 -32.24 1.68
C ASP A 546 3.25 -30.72 1.83
N GLU A 547 3.66 -30.18 2.99
CA GLU A 547 3.65 -28.76 3.33
C GLU A 547 5.07 -28.23 3.50
N ALA A 548 5.20 -26.92 3.25
CA ALA A 548 6.39 -26.14 3.55
C ALA A 548 6.30 -25.47 4.94
N ARG A 549 7.46 -25.23 5.54
CA ARG A 549 7.62 -24.32 6.69
C ARG A 549 8.70 -23.30 6.38
N GLN A 550 8.57 -22.10 6.92
CA GLN A 550 9.57 -21.05 6.72
C GLN A 550 10.35 -20.83 8.02
N LEU A 551 11.64 -21.17 7.98
CA LEU A 551 12.61 -20.88 9.03
C LEU A 551 13.15 -19.47 8.80
N TRP A 552 13.04 -18.63 9.81
CA TRP A 552 13.55 -17.26 9.81
C TRP A 552 14.85 -17.19 10.60
N LEU A 553 15.82 -16.44 10.08
CA LEU A 553 17.13 -16.22 10.67
C LEU A 553 17.31 -14.71 10.87
N THR A 554 17.57 -14.29 12.10
CA THR A 554 17.97 -12.92 12.40
C THR A 554 19.45 -12.93 12.80
N PHE A 555 20.29 -12.30 11.98
CA PHE A 555 21.69 -12.02 12.30
C PHE A 555 21.80 -10.70 13.06
N ASN A 556 22.73 -10.62 14.00
CA ASN A 556 23.01 -9.42 14.79
C ASN A 556 24.53 -9.30 15.02
N SER A 557 25.12 -8.18 14.63
CA SER A 557 26.56 -7.91 14.80
C SER A 557 26.93 -7.19 16.09
N THR A 558 25.98 -6.93 16.99
CA THR A 558 26.20 -6.19 18.24
C THR A 558 27.34 -6.82 19.06
N GLY A 559 28.37 -6.02 19.34
CA GLY A 559 29.55 -6.46 20.08
C GLY A 559 30.50 -7.40 19.33
N LEU A 560 30.34 -7.56 18.02
CA LEU A 560 31.30 -8.24 17.16
C LEU A 560 32.35 -7.27 16.61
N GLU A 561 33.55 -7.80 16.36
CA GLU A 561 34.62 -7.04 15.70
C GLU A 561 34.49 -7.19 14.18
N PRO A 562 35.03 -6.27 13.37
CA PRO A 562 35.07 -6.44 11.93
C PRO A 562 35.74 -7.76 11.49
N GLY A 563 35.18 -8.40 10.47
CA GLY A 563 35.75 -9.57 9.83
C GLY A 563 34.74 -10.63 9.42
N LYS A 564 35.27 -11.80 9.00
CA LYS A 564 34.48 -12.92 8.51
C LYS A 564 34.26 -13.96 9.59
N TYR A 565 33.01 -14.34 9.76
CA TYR A 565 32.51 -15.31 10.72
C TYR A 565 31.89 -16.50 9.98
N LEU A 566 32.38 -17.70 10.26
CA LEU A 566 31.92 -18.93 9.63
C LEU A 566 31.19 -19.82 10.63
N SER A 567 30.07 -20.39 10.22
CA SER A 567 29.36 -21.43 10.96
C SER A 567 28.64 -22.40 10.03
N THR A 568 27.91 -23.36 10.60
CA THR A 568 27.06 -24.30 9.86
C THR A 568 25.70 -24.42 10.56
N LEU A 569 24.62 -24.20 9.80
CA LEU A 569 23.26 -24.53 10.21
C LEU A 569 23.01 -26.01 9.96
N HIS A 570 22.44 -26.69 10.94
CA HIS A 570 22.06 -28.08 10.86
C HIS A 570 20.55 -28.24 11.01
N LEU A 571 19.95 -28.98 10.08
CA LEU A 571 18.55 -29.38 10.09
C LEU A 571 18.50 -30.90 10.10
N LYS A 572 17.87 -31.49 11.12
CA LYS A 572 17.80 -32.94 11.28
C LYS A 572 16.43 -33.40 11.76
N THR A 573 15.85 -34.38 11.08
CA THR A 573 14.58 -35.00 11.51
C THR A 573 14.78 -35.86 12.76
N VAL A 574 13.79 -35.90 13.65
CA VAL A 574 13.81 -36.70 14.90
C VAL A 574 13.29 -38.13 14.71
N GLU A 575 13.14 -38.57 13.46
CA GLU A 575 12.62 -39.90 13.11
C GLU A 575 13.63 -41.04 13.32
N PRO A 576 13.19 -42.32 13.38
CA PRO A 576 14.07 -43.47 13.57
C PRO A 576 15.22 -43.57 12.56
N VAL A 577 14.97 -43.16 11.31
CA VAL A 577 15.98 -43.00 10.27
C VAL A 577 16.09 -41.51 9.94
N PRO A 578 17.01 -40.77 10.58
CA PRO A 578 17.01 -39.32 10.45
C PRO A 578 17.66 -38.87 9.14
N SER A 579 16.99 -37.96 8.44
CA SER A 579 17.61 -37.13 7.42
C SER A 579 18.29 -35.92 8.06
N MET A 580 19.44 -35.54 7.54
CA MET A 580 20.18 -34.36 7.97
C MET A 580 20.67 -33.57 6.77
N ILE A 581 20.50 -32.25 6.83
CA ILE A 581 21.02 -31.26 5.89
C ILE A 581 21.86 -30.26 6.71
N SER A 582 23.05 -29.93 6.21
CA SER A 582 23.97 -28.98 6.83
C SER A 582 24.28 -27.89 5.81
N ILE A 583 24.08 -26.63 6.19
CA ILE A 583 24.20 -25.47 5.30
C ILE A 583 25.25 -24.52 5.90
N PRO A 584 26.36 -24.25 5.19
CA PRO A 584 27.35 -23.26 5.61
C PRO A 584 26.74 -21.86 5.76
N ILE A 585 27.15 -21.16 6.81
CA ILE A 585 26.84 -19.75 7.07
C ILE A 585 28.12 -18.95 6.95
N GLU A 586 28.07 -17.87 6.18
CA GLU A 586 29.11 -16.83 6.15
C GLU A 586 28.52 -15.48 6.55
N LEU A 587 28.96 -14.95 7.68
CA LEU A 587 28.62 -13.61 8.14
C LEU A 587 29.83 -12.70 7.99
N GLU A 588 29.69 -11.58 7.30
CA GLU A 588 30.73 -10.56 7.17
C GLU A 588 30.33 -9.31 7.96
N VAL A 589 31.13 -8.94 8.96
CA VAL A 589 30.98 -7.68 9.70
C VAL A 589 31.95 -6.66 9.09
N ALA A 590 31.40 -5.65 8.43
CA ALA A 590 32.15 -4.55 7.82
C ALA A 590 32.78 -3.67 8.91
N ASP A 591 33.94 -3.08 8.61
CA ASP A 591 34.55 -2.05 9.46
C ASP A 591 33.84 -0.69 9.29
N LEU A 592 32.56 -0.67 9.63
CA LEU A 592 31.71 0.50 9.68
C LEU A 592 30.75 0.30 10.85
N LYS A 593 30.65 1.27 11.76
CA LYS A 593 29.78 1.17 12.94
C LYS A 593 28.53 2.01 12.72
N MET A 594 27.36 1.45 13.05
CA MET A 594 26.11 2.19 13.09
C MET A 594 26.18 3.34 14.12
N PRO A 595 25.46 4.46 13.92
CA PRO A 595 25.44 5.56 14.87
C PRO A 595 24.97 5.12 16.26
N ASP A 596 25.62 5.62 17.33
CA ASP A 596 25.19 5.35 18.71
C ASP A 596 23.81 5.99 19.02
N GLU A 597 23.50 7.11 18.36
CA GLU A 597 22.20 7.77 18.39
C GLU A 597 21.67 7.89 16.96
N SER A 598 20.43 7.43 16.73
CA SER A 598 19.83 7.50 15.40
C SER A 598 19.65 8.95 14.94
N PRO A 599 20.09 9.31 13.73
CA PRO A 599 19.94 10.65 13.15
C PRO A 599 18.50 10.95 12.70
N LEU A 600 17.59 9.98 12.81
CA LEU A 600 16.18 10.10 12.48
C LEU A 600 15.33 9.88 13.73
N ARG A 601 14.30 10.70 13.93
CA ARG A 601 13.30 10.47 14.96
C ARG A 601 12.33 9.39 14.52
N PHE A 602 12.27 8.27 15.23
CA PHE A 602 11.33 7.19 14.96
C PHE A 602 10.25 7.16 16.04
N CYS A 603 9.04 7.58 15.66
CA CYS A 603 7.90 7.78 16.55
C CYS A 603 6.82 6.71 16.37
N VAL A 604 6.66 5.85 17.37
CA VAL A 604 5.57 4.87 17.41
C VAL A 604 4.89 4.97 18.76
N TRP A 605 3.56 5.03 18.76
CA TRP A 605 2.83 5.02 20.02
C TRP A 605 2.91 3.62 20.65
N ALA A 606 3.41 3.54 21.87
CA ALA A 606 3.56 2.25 22.56
C ALA A 606 3.23 2.30 24.06
N ASN A 607 3.03 3.49 24.63
CA ASN A 607 2.74 3.69 26.06
C ASN A 607 3.78 3.02 26.99
N ALA A 608 5.07 3.05 26.59
CA ALA A 608 6.16 2.31 27.22
C ALA A 608 6.40 2.63 28.72
N GLU A 609 5.88 3.75 29.22
CA GLU A 609 5.92 4.08 30.65
C GLU A 609 5.15 3.08 31.53
N LYS A 610 4.09 2.45 30.99
CA LYS A 610 3.23 1.49 31.71
C LYS A 610 3.49 0.04 31.33
N GLU A 611 4.32 -0.18 30.32
CA GLU A 611 4.61 -1.50 29.77
C GLU A 611 5.82 -2.16 30.46
N PRO A 612 5.88 -3.50 30.50
CA PRO A 612 7.04 -4.23 31.00
C PRO A 612 8.35 -3.87 30.28
N ASP A 613 9.50 -4.09 30.95
CA ASP A 613 10.83 -3.73 30.44
C ASP A 613 11.19 -4.36 29.09
N TYR A 614 10.67 -5.56 28.80
CA TYR A 614 10.94 -6.22 27.53
C TYR A 614 10.31 -5.49 26.33
N ILE A 615 9.21 -4.75 26.51
CA ILE A 615 8.62 -3.92 25.44
C ILE A 615 9.48 -2.69 25.19
N LEU A 616 9.92 -2.01 26.25
CA LEU A 616 10.83 -0.87 26.10
C LEU A 616 12.13 -1.31 25.42
N LYS A 617 12.67 -2.47 25.80
CA LYS A 617 13.84 -3.05 25.14
C LYS A 617 13.59 -3.31 23.65
N ASP A 618 12.47 -3.93 23.30
CA ASP A 618 12.13 -4.22 21.90
C ASP A 618 11.99 -2.94 21.07
N LEU A 619 11.33 -1.91 21.60
CA LEU A 619 11.20 -0.60 20.95
C LEU A 619 12.57 0.03 20.67
N VAL A 620 13.46 0.05 21.67
CA VAL A 620 14.82 0.62 21.54
C VAL A 620 15.68 -0.20 20.58
N GLU A 621 15.59 -1.53 20.63
CA GLU A 621 16.30 -2.45 19.71
C GLU A 621 15.84 -2.26 18.25
N HIS A 622 14.63 -1.77 18.02
CA HIS A 622 14.10 -1.43 16.69
C HIS A 622 14.23 0.07 16.34
N GLY A 623 15.06 0.81 17.10
CA GLY A 623 15.41 2.21 16.80
C GLY A 623 14.37 3.26 17.22
N VAL A 624 13.32 2.90 17.97
CA VAL A 624 12.33 3.87 18.46
C VAL A 624 12.98 4.79 19.49
N ASN A 625 13.07 6.08 19.15
CA ASN A 625 13.73 7.10 19.97
C ASN A 625 12.82 8.31 20.28
N VAL A 626 11.51 8.16 20.10
CA VAL A 626 10.49 9.10 20.55
C VAL A 626 9.57 8.38 21.53
N GLN A 627 9.51 8.89 22.77
CA GLN A 627 8.80 8.27 23.87
C GLN A 627 7.61 9.13 24.29
N PHE A 628 6.59 8.52 24.89
CA PHE A 628 5.42 9.22 25.43
C PHE A 628 5.38 9.06 26.95
N ALA A 629 5.25 10.16 27.66
CA ALA A 629 5.23 10.16 29.13
C ALA A 629 4.04 10.93 29.70
N SER A 630 3.68 10.57 30.92
CA SER A 630 2.64 11.20 31.73
C SER A 630 2.97 12.66 32.04
N THR A 631 2.00 13.55 31.79
CA THR A 631 2.02 14.95 32.21
C THR A 631 1.76 15.06 33.72
N PRO A 632 2.42 15.98 34.46
CA PRO A 632 2.13 16.23 35.87
C PRO A 632 0.73 16.83 36.07
N THR A 633 0.18 16.72 37.28
CA THR A 633 -1.17 17.23 37.59
C THR A 633 -1.14 18.44 38.51
N GLY A 634 -2.02 19.40 38.25
CA GLY A 634 -2.17 20.62 39.04
C GLY A 634 -3.63 21.03 39.24
N THR A 635 -3.86 21.91 40.23
CA THR A 635 -5.18 22.54 40.43
C THR A 635 -5.03 24.05 40.56
N CYS A 636 -6.05 24.80 40.15
CA CYS A 636 -6.06 26.26 40.23
C CYS A 636 -7.42 26.81 40.67
N ASN A 637 -7.42 28.03 41.21
CA ASN A 637 -8.64 28.76 41.53
C ASN A 637 -9.08 29.67 40.36
N ALA A 638 -10.29 30.22 40.46
CA ALA A 638 -10.85 31.13 39.46
C ALA A 638 -10.08 32.45 39.27
N GLN A 639 -9.19 32.80 40.20
CA GLN A 639 -8.33 34.00 40.14
C GLN A 639 -6.98 33.73 39.47
N GLY A 640 -6.69 32.47 39.12
CA GLY A 640 -5.48 32.06 38.42
C GLY A 640 -4.27 31.75 39.28
N SER A 641 -4.47 31.51 40.58
CA SER A 641 -3.41 30.96 41.44
C SER A 641 -3.46 29.43 41.44
N LEU A 642 -2.29 28.80 41.34
CA LEU A 642 -2.15 27.36 41.61
C LEU A 642 -2.51 27.08 43.08
N THR A 643 -3.38 26.10 43.29
CA THR A 643 -3.85 25.68 44.62
C THR A 643 -3.18 24.36 44.98
N GLY A 644 -2.26 24.38 45.94
CA GLY A 644 -1.43 23.21 46.28
C GLY A 644 -0.17 23.09 45.42
N THR A 645 0.60 22.03 45.64
CA THR A 645 1.82 21.72 44.87
C THR A 645 1.47 20.88 43.65
N ILE A 646 2.14 21.12 42.51
CA ILE A 646 2.04 20.24 41.34
C ILE A 646 2.51 18.82 41.72
N ASP A 647 1.74 17.81 41.34
CA ASP A 647 2.10 16.40 41.55
C ASP A 647 2.87 15.86 40.36
N PHE A 648 4.17 15.64 40.60
CA PHE A 648 5.14 15.10 39.65
C PHE A 648 5.37 13.59 39.81
N SER A 649 4.66 12.88 40.70
CA SER A 649 5.01 11.51 41.08
C SER A 649 5.03 10.51 39.92
N ALA A 650 3.95 10.44 39.13
CA ALA A 650 3.88 9.58 37.95
C ALA A 650 4.78 10.10 36.81
N HIS A 651 4.83 11.42 36.64
CA HIS A 651 5.67 12.10 35.66
C HIS A 651 7.17 11.77 35.84
N ASP A 652 7.71 11.92 37.05
CA ASP A 652 9.14 11.72 37.33
C ASP A 652 9.55 10.26 37.16
N ALA A 653 8.65 9.33 37.50
CA ALA A 653 8.86 7.90 37.27
C ALA A 653 8.95 7.59 35.77
N ALA A 654 8.06 8.17 34.96
CA ALA A 654 8.06 8.01 33.51
C ALA A 654 9.29 8.65 32.85
N VAL A 655 9.61 9.91 33.21
CA VAL A 655 10.77 10.62 32.68
C VAL A 655 12.06 9.87 32.97
N LYS A 656 12.28 9.44 34.23
CA LYS A 656 13.48 8.68 34.60
C LYS A 656 13.62 7.36 33.83
N ARG A 657 12.50 6.72 33.50
CA ARG A 657 12.48 5.46 32.73
C ARG A 657 12.78 5.69 31.25
N LEU A 658 12.26 6.76 30.66
CA LEU A 658 12.19 6.94 29.22
C LEU A 658 13.25 7.88 28.64
N SER A 659 13.69 8.90 29.39
CA SER A 659 14.63 9.92 28.89
C SER A 659 15.99 9.39 28.42
N PRO A 660 16.52 8.23 28.89
CA PRO A 660 17.76 7.68 28.34
C PRO A 660 17.64 7.19 26.89
N TYR A 661 16.41 7.08 26.36
CA TYR A 661 16.11 6.43 25.09
C TYR A 661 15.56 7.39 24.03
N GLY A 662 15.75 8.71 24.20
CA GLY A 662 15.41 9.73 23.22
C GLY A 662 14.46 10.81 23.73
N ILE A 663 13.80 11.50 22.79
CA ILE A 663 12.93 12.65 23.07
C ILE A 663 11.59 12.22 23.66
N ILE A 664 11.06 12.99 24.62
CA ILE A 664 9.75 12.73 25.24
C ILE A 664 8.68 13.68 24.69
N LEU A 665 7.58 13.12 24.18
CA LEU A 665 6.35 13.85 23.89
C LEU A 665 5.38 13.77 25.07
N PHE A 666 5.00 14.93 25.61
CA PHE A 666 4.00 15.02 26.67
C PHE A 666 2.62 15.37 26.12
N ILE A 667 1.66 14.46 26.28
CA ILE A 667 0.34 14.57 25.67
C ILE A 667 -0.60 15.44 26.52
N GLY A 668 -1.25 16.40 25.86
CA GLY A 668 -2.45 17.10 26.31
C GLY A 668 -2.35 17.79 27.66
N PRO A 669 -1.30 18.59 27.95
CA PRO A 669 -1.11 19.14 29.29
C PRO A 669 -2.25 20.05 29.78
N GLN A 670 -2.98 20.68 28.87
CA GLN A 670 -4.16 21.48 29.18
C GLN A 670 -5.27 20.70 29.89
N HIS A 671 -5.26 19.35 29.83
CA HIS A 671 -6.23 18.50 30.49
C HIS A 671 -5.84 18.14 31.94
N PHE A 672 -4.62 18.46 32.36
CA PHE A 672 -4.08 18.08 33.68
C PHE A 672 -4.04 19.24 34.68
N LEU A 673 -4.44 20.45 34.26
CA LEU A 673 -4.70 21.58 35.14
C LEU A 673 -6.22 21.73 35.37
N THR A 674 -6.67 21.40 36.58
CA THR A 674 -8.10 21.38 36.95
C THR A 674 -8.48 22.52 37.90
N GLY A 675 -9.77 22.67 38.22
CA GLY A 675 -10.28 23.67 39.18
C GLY A 675 -11.04 24.82 38.50
N ALA A 676 -10.34 25.73 37.82
CA ALA A 676 -10.98 26.74 36.96
C ALA A 676 -11.36 26.14 35.59
N GLU A 677 -12.39 26.70 34.95
CA GLU A 677 -12.81 26.29 33.59
C GLU A 677 -11.70 26.56 32.57
N GLN A 678 -11.38 25.56 31.74
CA GLN A 678 -10.34 25.67 30.71
C GLN A 678 -10.60 26.88 29.80
N PHE A 679 -9.54 27.65 29.52
CA PHE A 679 -9.57 28.91 28.76
C PHE A 679 -10.24 30.12 29.43
N SER A 680 -10.73 30.01 30.68
CA SER A 680 -11.09 31.20 31.47
C SER A 680 -9.87 32.06 31.80
N ASP A 681 -10.06 33.34 32.14
CA ASP A 681 -8.95 34.25 32.50
C ASP A 681 -8.09 33.69 33.64
N GLY A 682 -8.73 33.16 34.69
CA GLY A 682 -8.04 32.50 35.79
C GLY A 682 -7.25 31.28 35.33
N TRP A 683 -7.86 30.39 34.56
CA TRP A 683 -7.18 29.20 34.05
C TRP A 683 -5.98 29.57 33.16
N ASN A 684 -6.11 30.56 32.26
CA ASN A 684 -5.02 31.00 31.38
C ASN A 684 -3.81 31.50 32.18
N ILE A 685 -4.04 32.31 33.23
CA ILE A 685 -2.97 32.78 34.13
C ILE A 685 -2.31 31.60 34.84
N ALA A 686 -3.11 30.68 35.39
CA ALA A 686 -2.59 29.52 36.11
C ALA A 686 -1.83 28.55 35.20
N PHE A 687 -2.28 28.34 33.96
CA PHE A 687 -1.63 27.45 33.00
C PHE A 687 -0.24 27.96 32.59
N VAL A 688 -0.08 29.27 32.43
CA VAL A 688 1.24 29.88 32.18
C VAL A 688 2.21 29.61 33.33
N GLU A 689 1.75 29.74 34.59
CA GLU A 689 2.59 29.44 35.76
C GLU A 689 2.88 27.94 35.90
N PHE A 690 1.87 27.09 35.67
CA PHE A 690 2.01 25.63 35.65
C PHE A 690 3.10 25.17 34.67
N MET A 691 3.08 25.69 33.44
CA MET A 691 4.10 25.37 32.43
C MET A 691 5.49 25.86 32.83
N ARG A 692 5.60 27.01 33.50
CA ARG A 692 6.87 27.58 33.97
C ARG A 692 7.49 26.76 35.10
N GLU A 693 6.68 26.38 36.09
CA GLU A 693 7.10 25.48 37.17
C GLU A 693 7.52 24.11 36.63
N TRP A 694 6.74 23.57 35.69
CA TRP A 694 7.06 22.28 35.08
C TRP A 694 8.34 22.30 34.24
N ALA A 695 8.55 23.30 33.39
CA ALA A 695 9.79 23.43 32.63
C ALA A 695 11.02 23.56 33.55
N SER A 696 10.87 24.29 34.67
CA SER A 696 11.89 24.40 35.71
C SER A 696 12.18 23.03 36.37
N HIS A 697 11.14 22.23 36.61
CA HIS A 697 11.26 20.89 37.17
C HIS A 697 11.94 19.90 36.22
N LEU A 698 11.58 19.90 34.93
CA LEU A 698 12.26 19.10 33.90
C LEU A 698 13.76 19.38 33.83
N LYS A 699 14.15 20.66 33.95
CA LYS A 699 15.56 21.06 34.04
C LYS A 699 16.26 20.50 35.28
N LEU A 700 15.57 20.40 36.41
CA LEU A 700 16.11 19.76 37.62
C LEU A 700 16.28 18.24 37.45
N LEU A 701 15.46 17.60 36.60
CA LEU A 701 15.61 16.20 36.20
C LEU A 701 16.71 15.98 35.15
N GLY A 702 17.34 17.05 34.66
CA GLY A 702 18.44 17.00 33.70
C GLY A 702 18.03 17.09 32.23
N LEU A 703 16.76 17.38 31.93
CA LEU A 703 16.28 17.54 30.56
C LEU A 703 16.42 19.00 30.10
N GLY A 704 17.03 19.18 28.94
CA GLY A 704 17.02 20.41 28.16
C GLY A 704 15.79 20.51 27.26
N TYR A 705 15.64 21.65 26.56
CA TYR A 705 14.50 21.86 25.65
C TYR A 705 14.55 20.96 24.41
N ASP A 706 15.69 20.35 24.09
CA ASP A 706 15.82 19.41 22.97
C ASP A 706 15.46 17.97 23.33
N ASP A 707 15.22 17.69 24.63
CA ASP A 707 14.89 16.36 25.15
C ASP A 707 13.38 16.13 25.30
N TYR A 708 12.55 17.15 25.08
CA TYR A 708 11.09 17.01 25.13
C TYR A 708 10.34 17.99 24.24
N ALA A 709 9.10 17.63 23.89
CA ALA A 709 8.13 18.52 23.28
C ALA A 709 6.75 18.34 23.91
N ILE A 710 5.96 19.41 23.90
CA ILE A 710 4.56 19.37 24.29
C ILE A 710 3.71 19.02 23.08
N TYR A 711 2.80 18.06 23.25
CA TYR A 711 1.85 17.63 22.24
C TYR A 711 0.43 17.99 22.68
N PRO A 712 -0.06 19.22 22.36
CA PRO A 712 -1.30 19.71 22.94
C PRO A 712 -2.53 18.96 22.46
N TYR A 713 -2.70 18.80 21.14
CA TYR A 713 -3.89 18.18 20.56
C TYR A 713 -3.50 17.24 19.44
N ASP A 714 -4.19 16.11 19.40
CA ASP A 714 -4.05 15.09 18.35
C ASP A 714 -4.87 15.45 17.11
N GLU A 715 -4.28 15.17 15.93
CA GLU A 715 -4.84 15.29 14.59
C GLU A 715 -5.61 16.61 14.30
N PRO A 716 -5.00 17.79 14.53
CA PRO A 716 -5.63 19.04 14.13
C PRO A 716 -5.79 19.08 12.60
N ALA A 717 -7.01 19.34 12.11
CA ALA A 717 -7.35 19.22 10.70
C ALA A 717 -7.96 20.51 10.14
N SER A 718 -9.29 20.61 10.11
CA SER A 718 -10.00 21.70 9.46
C SER A 718 -9.66 23.07 10.04
N PRO A 719 -9.56 24.11 9.19
CA PRO A 719 -9.40 25.48 9.66
C PRO A 719 -10.59 25.84 10.54
N PHE A 720 -10.32 26.52 11.65
CA PHE A 720 -11.35 26.94 12.63
C PHE A 720 -12.13 25.83 13.33
N SER A 721 -11.73 24.56 13.19
CA SER A 721 -12.23 23.52 14.10
C SER A 721 -11.84 23.86 15.54
N GLN A 722 -12.65 23.40 16.50
CA GLN A 722 -12.37 23.65 17.91
C GLN A 722 -10.97 23.15 18.31
N THR A 723 -10.53 22.01 17.77
CA THR A 723 -9.19 21.45 17.96
C THR A 723 -8.10 22.39 17.44
N SER A 724 -8.20 22.84 16.18
CA SER A 724 -7.22 23.74 15.55
C SER A 724 -7.10 25.09 16.26
N ILE A 725 -8.24 25.65 16.70
CA ILE A 725 -8.28 26.90 17.47
C ILE A 725 -7.66 26.70 18.86
N ASN A 726 -8.00 25.60 19.53
CA ASN A 726 -7.49 25.32 20.87
C ASN A 726 -5.99 25.02 20.86
N LEU A 727 -5.47 24.35 19.83
CA LEU A 727 -4.03 24.20 19.63
C LEU A 727 -3.35 25.57 19.59
N ALA A 728 -3.84 26.50 18.76
CA ALA A 728 -3.26 27.85 18.68
C ALA A 728 -3.35 28.61 20.02
N LYS A 729 -4.46 28.47 20.77
CA LYS A 729 -4.63 29.08 22.10
C LYS A 729 -3.63 28.53 23.11
N VAL A 730 -3.56 27.21 23.25
CA VAL A 730 -2.65 26.53 24.18
C VAL A 730 -1.20 26.84 23.83
N ALA A 731 -0.84 26.78 22.54
CA ALA A 731 0.52 27.09 22.09
C ALA A 731 0.95 28.53 22.42
N ARG A 732 0.05 29.52 22.28
CA ARG A 732 0.34 30.90 22.72
C ARG A 732 0.59 31.01 24.22
N LEU A 733 -0.17 30.28 25.04
CA LEU A 733 0.05 30.25 26.50
C LEU A 733 1.38 29.58 26.85
N ILE A 734 1.76 28.50 26.15
CA ILE A 734 3.08 27.86 26.30
C ILE A 734 4.19 28.86 25.96
N ARG A 735 4.09 29.57 24.82
CA ARG A 735 5.06 30.62 24.45
C ARG A 735 5.14 31.76 25.47
N GLN A 736 4.03 32.11 26.11
CA GLN A 736 4.00 33.11 27.18
C GLN A 736 4.68 32.60 28.46
N ALA A 737 4.57 31.30 28.76
CA ALA A 737 5.25 30.68 29.88
C ALA A 737 6.76 30.66 29.67
N ASP A 738 7.18 30.12 28.52
CA ASP A 738 8.56 29.99 28.09
C ASP A 738 8.62 29.74 26.56
N PRO A 739 9.21 30.66 25.77
CA PRO A 739 9.28 30.52 24.32
C PRO A 739 10.22 29.39 23.86
N SER A 740 11.08 28.85 24.72
CA SER A 740 12.01 27.77 24.37
C SER A 740 11.39 26.37 24.43
N ILE A 741 10.23 26.20 25.07
CA ILE A 741 9.50 24.92 25.10
C ILE A 741 9.12 24.51 23.68
N GLN A 742 9.44 23.29 23.28
CA GLN A 742 9.07 22.78 21.96
C GLN A 742 7.61 22.35 21.91
N ILE A 743 6.95 22.59 20.78
CA ILE A 743 5.56 22.20 20.53
C ILE A 743 5.50 21.31 19.30
N TYR A 744 4.86 20.14 19.46
CA TYR A 744 4.59 19.15 18.43
C TYR A 744 3.15 19.27 17.92
N ALA A 745 2.95 19.12 16.61
CA ALA A 745 1.63 18.98 16.00
C ALA A 745 1.65 17.96 14.85
N ASN A 746 0.62 17.11 14.79
CA ASN A 746 0.44 16.10 13.75
C ASN A 746 -0.79 16.36 12.86
N PRO A 747 -0.75 17.36 11.97
CA PRO A 747 -1.91 17.68 11.15
C PRO A 747 -2.31 16.55 10.18
N THR A 748 -3.61 16.32 10.03
CA THR A 748 -4.16 15.27 9.15
C THR A 748 -4.89 15.84 7.93
N SER A 749 -5.52 14.97 7.14
CA SER A 749 -6.11 15.20 5.81
C SER A 749 -7.13 16.35 5.70
N GLY A 750 -7.66 16.91 6.79
CA GLY A 750 -8.52 18.11 6.72
C GLY A 750 -7.75 19.45 6.74
N THR A 751 -6.43 19.43 6.89
CA THR A 751 -5.59 20.63 7.06
C THR A 751 -5.49 21.46 5.77
N THR A 752 -5.42 22.78 5.90
CA THR A 752 -5.22 23.72 4.78
C THR A 752 -4.06 24.66 5.10
N MET A 753 -3.57 25.43 4.12
CA MET A 753 -2.55 26.47 4.38
C MET A 753 -3.01 27.52 5.39
N ASP A 754 -4.31 27.81 5.49
CA ASP A 754 -4.84 28.71 6.50
C ASP A 754 -4.77 28.11 7.91
N SER A 755 -5.00 26.80 8.06
CA SER A 755 -4.74 26.08 9.31
C SER A 755 -3.28 26.21 9.73
N LEU A 756 -2.34 26.02 8.81
CA LEU A 756 -0.90 26.09 9.10
C LEU A 756 -0.45 27.50 9.50
N LYS A 757 -0.94 28.53 8.80
CA LYS A 757 -0.68 29.93 9.15
C LYS A 757 -1.16 30.29 10.55
N MET A 758 -2.25 29.68 11.04
CA MET A 758 -2.71 29.89 12.42
C MET A 758 -1.68 29.41 13.47
N TRP A 759 -0.81 28.48 13.10
CA TRP A 759 0.20 27.87 13.96
C TRP A 759 1.62 28.31 13.62
N GLU A 760 1.77 29.26 12.68
CA GLU A 760 3.05 29.84 12.29
C GLU A 760 3.75 30.48 13.51
N GLY A 761 5.02 30.14 13.71
CA GLY A 761 5.80 30.57 14.89
C GLY A 761 5.35 29.97 16.23
N LEU A 762 4.37 29.06 16.22
CA LEU A 762 3.88 28.37 17.41
C LEU A 762 4.36 26.92 17.49
N VAL A 763 4.44 26.19 16.38
CA VAL A 763 4.83 24.77 16.33
C VAL A 763 6.30 24.62 15.92
N ASP A 764 7.06 23.80 16.66
CA ASP A 764 8.48 23.51 16.39
C ASP A 764 8.69 22.18 15.67
N ILE A 765 7.85 21.17 15.97
CA ILE A 765 7.93 19.84 15.37
C ILE A 765 6.65 19.58 14.58
N TRP A 766 6.78 19.55 13.26
CA TRP A 766 5.68 19.32 12.34
C TRP A 766 5.66 17.86 11.90
N CYS A 767 4.58 17.12 12.18
CA CYS A 767 4.44 15.72 11.79
C CYS A 767 3.16 15.50 10.98
N PRO A 768 3.02 16.05 9.76
CA PRO A 768 1.87 15.80 8.91
C PRO A 768 1.64 14.32 8.61
N ALA A 769 0.38 13.92 8.49
CA ALA A 769 0.00 12.58 8.03
C ALA A 769 0.43 12.36 6.57
N ILE A 770 0.75 11.12 6.18
CA ILE A 770 1.17 10.80 4.81
C ILE A 770 0.08 11.15 3.79
N GLU A 771 -1.19 10.99 4.14
CA GLU A 771 -2.32 11.36 3.26
C GLU A 771 -2.36 12.87 3.03
N LEU A 772 -1.89 13.67 3.99
CA LEU A 772 -1.76 15.11 3.84
C LEU A 772 -0.56 15.48 2.95
N LEU A 773 0.54 14.73 3.04
CA LEU A 773 1.70 14.91 2.16
C LEU A 773 1.40 14.49 0.71
N ASP A 774 0.69 13.37 0.52
CA ASP A 774 0.24 12.90 -0.79
C ASP A 774 -0.65 13.96 -1.48
N ARG A 775 -1.40 14.77 -0.70
CA ARG A 775 -2.30 15.83 -1.19
C ARG A 775 -1.65 17.21 -1.38
N PHE A 776 -0.82 17.63 -0.42
CA PHE A 776 -0.34 19.01 -0.23
C PHE A 776 1.16 19.10 0.08
N GLY A 777 1.93 18.04 -0.10
CA GLY A 777 3.35 17.98 0.29
C GLY A 777 4.20 19.11 -0.30
N ASP A 778 3.94 19.49 -1.56
CA ASP A 778 4.66 20.56 -2.26
C ASP A 778 4.51 21.94 -1.59
N GLU A 779 3.44 22.17 -0.83
CA GLU A 779 3.20 23.41 -0.08
C GLU A 779 3.54 23.26 1.41
N ILE A 780 3.16 22.13 2.01
CA ILE A 780 3.33 21.86 3.44
C ILE A 780 4.79 21.68 3.83
N LEU A 781 5.57 20.94 3.03
CA LEU A 781 6.94 20.61 3.42
C LEU A 781 7.84 21.85 3.43
N PRO A 782 7.81 22.75 2.42
CA PRO A 782 8.55 24.01 2.50
C PRO A 782 8.12 24.86 3.70
N PHE A 783 6.81 24.97 3.96
CA PHE A 783 6.30 25.73 5.10
C PHE A 783 6.78 25.16 6.44
N ALA A 784 6.65 23.84 6.63
CA ALA A 784 7.07 23.16 7.85
C ALA A 784 8.58 23.25 8.08
N LYS A 785 9.40 23.07 7.03
CA LYS A 785 10.86 23.21 7.12
C LYS A 785 11.32 24.64 7.39
N GLN A 786 10.56 25.63 6.93
CA GLN A 786 10.87 27.04 7.18
C GLN A 786 10.50 27.47 8.61
N ASN A 787 9.40 26.95 9.14
CA ASN A 787 8.81 27.42 10.40
C ASN A 787 9.05 26.49 11.60
N GLY A 788 9.46 25.25 11.36
CA GLY A 788 9.79 24.27 12.38
C GLY A 788 11.30 24.09 12.57
N LYS A 789 11.66 23.52 13.72
CA LYS A 789 12.99 22.94 13.97
C LYS A 789 13.12 21.57 13.33
N GLU A 790 12.03 20.81 13.35
CA GLU A 790 11.97 19.45 12.85
C GLU A 790 10.73 19.26 11.97
N THR A 791 10.87 18.44 10.93
CA THR A 791 9.77 18.05 10.05
C THR A 791 9.79 16.54 9.92
N TRP A 792 8.74 15.92 10.44
CA TRP A 792 8.51 14.49 10.45
C TRP A 792 7.33 14.17 9.51
N TYR A 793 6.94 12.91 9.47
CA TYR A 793 5.62 12.53 8.99
C TYR A 793 5.16 11.25 9.68
N TYR A 794 3.86 10.96 9.62
CA TYR A 794 3.34 9.69 10.13
C TYR A 794 2.29 9.09 9.21
N ASP A 795 1.96 7.82 9.43
CA ASP A 795 0.72 7.25 8.91
C ASP A 795 -0.04 6.45 9.97
N ALA A 796 -1.29 6.11 9.65
CA ALA A 796 -2.17 5.29 10.48
C ALA A 796 -2.84 4.22 9.59
N SER A 797 -2.03 3.46 8.85
CA SER A 797 -2.55 2.48 7.91
C SER A 797 -3.20 1.28 8.61
N GLY A 798 -4.49 1.08 8.33
CA GLY A 798 -5.27 -0.04 8.86
C GLY A 798 -4.95 -1.41 8.26
N ARG A 799 -5.52 -2.47 8.86
CA ARG A 799 -5.36 -3.89 8.45
C ARG A 799 -3.89 -4.27 8.36
N ALA A 800 -3.16 -4.11 9.45
CA ALA A 800 -1.71 -4.07 9.44
C ALA A 800 -1.04 -5.34 8.92
N ARG A 801 -1.65 -6.53 9.08
CA ARG A 801 -1.11 -7.82 8.61
C ARG A 801 -1.03 -7.97 7.08
N THR A 802 -1.80 -7.19 6.31
CA THR A 802 -1.75 -7.20 4.84
C THR A 802 -0.96 -6.04 4.25
N LEU A 803 -0.29 -5.24 5.08
CA LEU A 803 0.59 -4.17 4.62
C LEU A 803 1.94 -4.76 4.20
N SER A 804 2.51 -4.21 3.13
CA SER A 804 3.76 -4.71 2.54
C SER A 804 4.96 -4.41 3.45
N CYS A 805 5.77 -5.42 3.76
CA CYS A 805 7.04 -5.26 4.48
C CYS A 805 7.97 -4.28 3.75
N LEU A 806 8.15 -4.46 2.44
CA LEU A 806 8.99 -3.59 1.62
C LEU A 806 8.28 -2.26 1.31
N GLY A 807 7.12 -2.34 0.64
CA GLY A 807 6.43 -1.17 0.09
C GLY A 807 5.73 -0.27 1.13
N LEU A 808 5.89 -0.56 2.42
CA LEU A 808 5.45 0.34 3.49
C LEU A 808 6.45 0.40 4.65
N PHE A 809 6.75 -0.70 5.33
CA PHE A 809 7.54 -0.65 6.57
C PHE A 809 9.00 -0.25 6.33
N ARG A 810 9.68 -0.85 5.34
CA ARG A 810 11.04 -0.47 4.96
C ARG A 810 11.07 0.84 4.16
N TRP A 811 10.10 1.03 3.26
CA TRP A 811 9.97 2.23 2.41
C TRP A 811 9.96 3.55 3.18
N ARG A 812 9.29 3.61 4.33
CA ARG A 812 9.09 4.85 5.10
C ARG A 812 10.38 5.63 5.37
N PHE A 813 11.45 4.91 5.67
CA PHE A 813 12.73 5.50 6.03
C PHE A 813 13.46 6.06 4.80
N TRP A 814 13.39 5.37 3.66
CA TRP A 814 13.88 5.87 2.38
C TRP A 814 13.08 7.09 1.89
N HIS A 815 11.76 7.08 2.09
CA HIS A 815 10.91 8.24 1.79
C HIS A 815 11.28 9.44 2.66
N ALA A 816 11.51 9.23 3.96
CA ALA A 816 11.99 10.28 4.87
C ALA A 816 13.31 10.89 4.39
N TRP A 817 14.25 10.05 3.92
CA TRP A 817 15.53 10.49 3.36
C TRP A 817 15.33 11.37 2.12
N ASN A 818 14.55 10.89 1.14
CA ASN A 818 14.33 11.61 -0.13
C ASN A 818 13.62 12.95 0.08
N LEU A 819 12.71 13.02 1.05
CA LEU A 819 12.06 14.26 1.44
C LEU A 819 12.89 15.13 2.38
N GLY A 820 14.07 14.67 2.85
CA GLY A 820 14.91 15.40 3.79
C GLY A 820 14.21 15.71 5.12
N LEU A 821 13.51 14.72 5.66
CA LEU A 821 12.78 14.78 6.93
C LEU A 821 13.67 14.36 8.10
N THR A 822 13.37 14.86 9.29
CA THR A 822 14.11 14.54 10.53
C THR A 822 13.39 13.50 11.39
N GLY A 823 12.21 13.05 10.97
CA GLY A 823 11.50 11.98 11.66
C GLY A 823 10.43 11.30 10.83
N VAL A 824 10.04 10.12 11.29
CA VAL A 824 9.01 9.28 10.70
C VAL A 824 8.32 8.50 11.81
N GLY A 825 7.06 8.15 11.63
CA GLY A 825 6.33 7.40 12.63
C GLY A 825 5.02 6.81 12.15
N TRP A 826 4.33 6.12 13.05
CA TRP A 826 2.97 5.68 12.79
C TRP A 826 2.20 5.34 14.07
N TRP A 827 0.88 5.32 13.93
CA TRP A 827 -0.06 4.78 14.91
C TRP A 827 -0.29 3.30 14.57
N THR A 828 0.20 2.31 15.32
CA THR A 828 0.77 2.26 16.68
C THR A 828 1.52 0.92 16.87
N TYR A 829 2.39 0.78 17.87
CA TYR A 829 3.17 -0.45 18.11
C TYR A 829 2.27 -1.67 18.34
N LYS A 830 1.30 -1.52 19.25
CA LYS A 830 0.24 -2.48 19.52
C LYS A 830 -1.04 -1.77 19.93
N TYR A 831 -2.18 -2.36 19.61
CA TYR A 831 -3.51 -1.93 20.02
C TYR A 831 -4.36 -3.15 20.36
N GLY A 832 -4.98 -3.14 21.54
CA GLY A 832 -5.80 -4.26 22.03
C GLY A 832 -5.01 -5.37 22.72
N ASN A 833 -5.72 -6.43 23.11
CA ASN A 833 -5.20 -7.51 23.97
C ASN A 833 -5.18 -8.90 23.30
N TYR A 834 -5.63 -9.02 22.05
CA TYR A 834 -5.78 -10.29 21.34
C TYR A 834 -5.00 -10.25 20.02
N LEU A 835 -3.67 -10.21 20.11
CA LEU A 835 -2.82 -9.93 18.95
C LEU A 835 -2.64 -11.14 18.01
N TRP A 836 -3.11 -12.33 18.41
CA TRP A 836 -3.14 -13.55 17.58
C TRP A 836 -4.44 -13.76 16.82
N ASP A 837 -5.54 -13.11 17.23
CA ASP A 837 -6.86 -13.37 16.66
C ASP A 837 -7.01 -12.70 15.29
N GLY A 838 -7.63 -13.40 14.34
CA GLY A 838 -7.93 -12.88 13.01
C GLY A 838 -9.17 -12.00 13.02
N PHE A 839 -10.32 -12.57 13.42
CA PHE A 839 -11.57 -11.83 13.56
C PHE A 839 -11.58 -11.01 14.85
N ASN A 840 -10.95 -9.85 14.80
CA ASN A 840 -11.11 -8.85 15.84
C ASN A 840 -11.80 -7.61 15.27
N PRO A 841 -13.02 -7.25 15.76
CA PRO A 841 -13.70 -6.05 15.29
C PRO A 841 -12.95 -4.75 15.58
N ASN A 842 -11.94 -4.77 16.48
CA ASN A 842 -11.19 -3.59 16.91
C ASN A 842 -9.65 -3.72 16.89
N ASP A 843 -9.03 -4.92 16.85
CA ASP A 843 -7.59 -5.08 17.18
C ASP A 843 -6.64 -5.60 16.07
N ASP A 844 -7.10 -6.18 14.94
CA ASP A 844 -6.22 -6.47 13.77
C ASP A 844 -6.11 -5.26 12.81
N TYR A 845 -6.42 -4.08 13.32
CA TYR A 845 -6.37 -2.89 12.49
C TYR A 845 -4.97 -2.28 12.46
N PHE A 846 -4.20 -2.29 13.57
CA PHE A 846 -2.96 -1.50 13.65
C PHE A 846 -1.72 -2.20 14.24
N SER A 847 -1.84 -3.34 14.92
CA SER A 847 -0.71 -3.94 15.67
C SER A 847 0.41 -4.52 14.80
N HIS A 848 1.66 -4.37 15.25
CA HIS A 848 2.88 -4.83 14.54
C HIS A 848 3.64 -5.97 15.23
N VAL A 849 3.18 -6.37 16.40
CA VAL A 849 3.78 -7.42 17.22
C VAL A 849 2.70 -8.33 17.78
N TYR A 850 3.11 -9.45 18.38
CA TYR A 850 2.25 -10.46 18.98
C TYR A 850 2.57 -10.64 20.47
N ASP A 851 1.55 -10.91 21.28
CA ASP A 851 1.71 -11.14 22.72
C ASP A 851 2.25 -12.56 23.01
N ALA A 852 3.09 -12.68 24.02
CA ALA A 852 3.49 -13.95 24.63
C ALA A 852 3.40 -13.83 26.15
N GLN A 853 3.51 -14.95 26.86
CA GLN A 853 3.28 -14.99 28.31
C GLN A 853 4.14 -13.99 29.10
N ASP A 854 5.44 -13.88 28.78
CA ASP A 854 6.40 -12.98 29.44
C ASP A 854 7.35 -12.29 28.43
N ALA A 855 6.90 -12.12 27.18
CA ALA A 855 7.69 -11.55 26.10
C ALA A 855 6.78 -10.97 25.01
N ILE A 856 7.40 -10.32 24.02
CA ILE A 856 6.75 -9.98 22.76
C ILE A 856 7.31 -10.87 21.64
N ILE A 857 6.47 -11.17 20.66
CA ILE A 857 6.86 -11.86 19.44
C ILE A 857 6.86 -10.83 18.31
N THR A 858 8.03 -10.60 17.72
CA THR A 858 8.21 -9.72 16.56
C THR A 858 7.46 -10.27 15.35
N SER A 859 7.29 -9.42 14.34
CA SER A 859 6.70 -9.79 13.05
C SER A 859 7.61 -9.38 11.90
N LYS A 860 7.39 -9.98 10.72
CA LYS A 860 8.11 -9.59 9.51
C LYS A 860 8.06 -8.09 9.23
N ARG A 861 6.90 -7.46 9.52
CA ARG A 861 6.67 -6.02 9.34
C ARG A 861 7.53 -5.19 10.29
N TRP A 862 7.68 -5.64 11.54
CA TRP A 862 8.49 -4.95 12.55
C TRP A 862 9.98 -5.13 12.29
N GLU A 863 10.43 -6.32 11.87
CA GLU A 863 11.82 -6.55 11.43
C GLU A 863 12.16 -5.73 10.18
N ALA A 864 11.24 -5.60 9.22
CA ALA A 864 11.42 -4.75 8.04
C ALA A 864 11.53 -3.26 8.39
N ALA A 865 10.88 -2.81 9.46
CA ALA A 865 11.04 -1.45 9.96
C ALA A 865 12.43 -1.22 10.58
N ARG A 866 12.97 -2.19 11.31
CA ARG A 866 14.34 -2.13 11.85
C ARG A 866 15.38 -2.00 10.73
N GLU A 867 15.30 -2.85 9.72
CA GLU A 867 16.22 -2.75 8.58
C GLU A 867 16.03 -1.43 7.80
N GLY A 868 14.81 -0.87 7.79
CA GLY A 868 14.54 0.43 7.18
C GLY A 868 15.23 1.60 7.90
N ILE A 869 15.21 1.64 9.24
CA ILE A 869 15.93 2.70 9.97
C ILE A 869 17.45 2.53 9.85
N GLU A 870 17.95 1.29 9.84
CA GLU A 870 19.37 0.98 9.61
C GLU A 870 19.82 1.38 8.19
N ASP A 871 18.95 1.24 7.18
CA ASP A 871 19.22 1.76 5.83
C ASP A 871 19.39 3.29 5.84
N TYR A 872 18.54 4.02 6.56
CA TYR A 872 18.65 5.48 6.70
C TYR A 872 19.97 5.88 7.39
N GLU A 873 20.35 5.15 8.43
CA GLU A 873 21.59 5.39 9.18
C GLU A 873 22.83 5.21 8.31
N ILE A 874 22.83 4.24 7.40
CA ILE A 874 23.97 4.05 6.48
C ILE A 874 24.04 5.13 5.40
N LEU A 875 22.90 5.63 4.92
CA LEU A 875 22.87 6.83 4.08
C LEU A 875 23.44 8.05 4.83
N PHE A 876 23.10 8.19 6.11
CA PHE A 876 23.64 9.24 6.97
C PHE A 876 25.16 9.11 7.15
N LEU A 877 25.68 7.91 7.39
CA LEU A 877 27.12 7.66 7.48
C LEU A 877 27.84 8.05 6.17
N LEU A 878 27.29 7.70 5.01
CA LEU A 878 27.86 8.10 3.71
C LEU A 878 27.89 9.63 3.57
N LYS A 879 26.79 10.31 3.92
CA LYS A 879 26.70 11.78 3.91
C LYS A 879 27.75 12.43 4.80
N GLU A 880 27.97 11.87 5.99
CA GLU A 880 28.93 12.40 6.95
C GLU A 880 30.38 12.17 6.49
N LEU A 881 30.69 11.02 5.90
CA LEU A 881 32.01 10.76 5.29
C LEU A 881 32.29 11.71 4.11
N ILE A 882 31.30 11.98 3.26
CA ILE A 882 31.40 12.98 2.19
C ILE A 882 31.70 14.36 2.78
N ARG A 883 30.97 14.77 3.81
CA ARG A 883 31.18 16.07 4.49
C ARG A 883 32.59 16.17 5.08
N GLN A 884 33.08 15.10 5.72
CA GLN A 884 34.43 15.05 6.27
C GLN A 884 35.51 15.19 5.18
N ALA A 885 35.34 14.48 4.06
CA ALA A 885 36.23 14.61 2.91
C ALA A 885 36.24 16.03 2.33
N GLU A 886 35.07 16.67 2.21
CA GLU A 886 34.97 18.04 1.72
C GLU A 886 35.66 19.05 2.64
N VAL A 887 35.46 18.93 3.97
CA VAL A 887 36.12 19.79 4.96
C VAL A 887 37.63 19.57 4.96
N ALA A 888 38.10 18.34 4.73
CA ALA A 888 39.51 18.03 4.57
C ALA A 888 40.12 18.53 3.24
N GLY A 889 39.30 19.10 2.34
CA GLY A 889 39.74 19.54 1.01
C GLY A 889 40.10 18.38 0.08
N TYR A 890 39.58 17.18 0.36
CA TYR A 890 39.83 15.98 -0.42
C TYR A 890 39.02 16.01 -1.72
N SER A 891 39.67 15.64 -2.83
CA SER A 891 39.02 15.53 -4.14
C SER A 891 39.51 14.24 -4.78
N SER A 892 38.62 13.26 -4.91
CA SER A 892 38.89 11.99 -5.58
C SER A 892 37.69 11.55 -6.42
N ASP A 893 37.94 10.60 -7.32
CA ASP A 893 36.86 9.93 -8.05
C ASP A 893 35.92 9.21 -7.07
N THR A 894 36.45 8.63 -6.00
CA THR A 894 35.66 8.01 -4.90
C THR A 894 34.68 8.98 -4.25
N LEU A 895 35.09 10.23 -3.98
CA LEU A 895 34.20 11.25 -3.44
C LEU A 895 33.09 11.62 -4.43
N ASN A 896 33.42 11.72 -5.72
CA ASN A 896 32.43 12.01 -6.76
C ASN A 896 31.44 10.85 -6.95
N ASP A 897 31.93 9.60 -6.91
CA ASP A 897 31.09 8.40 -6.97
C ASP A 897 30.17 8.32 -5.75
N ALA A 898 30.69 8.57 -4.54
CA ALA A 898 29.91 8.62 -3.31
C ALA A 898 28.78 9.66 -3.39
N ARG A 899 29.06 10.87 -3.92
CA ARG A 899 28.03 11.90 -4.17
C ARG A 899 26.97 11.41 -5.15
N GLN A 900 27.39 10.76 -6.24
CA GLN A 900 26.44 10.23 -7.23
C GLN A 900 25.53 9.15 -6.62
N ILE A 901 26.11 8.20 -5.87
CA ILE A 901 25.37 7.15 -5.16
C ILE A 901 24.36 7.77 -4.20
N LEU A 902 24.79 8.69 -3.32
CA LEU A 902 23.92 9.32 -2.34
C LEU A 902 22.78 10.13 -2.98
N SER A 903 23.00 10.69 -4.18
CA SER A 903 21.99 11.49 -4.90
C SER A 903 21.00 10.68 -5.74
N LYS A 904 21.40 9.52 -6.28
CA LYS A 904 20.59 8.76 -7.25
C LYS A 904 20.00 7.48 -6.67
N THR A 905 20.77 6.77 -5.86
CA THR A 905 20.38 5.44 -5.35
C THR A 905 19.11 5.51 -4.49
N PRO A 906 18.95 6.47 -3.56
CA PRO A 906 17.73 6.56 -2.76
C PRO A 906 16.44 6.72 -3.59
N GLN A 907 16.48 7.50 -4.68
CA GLN A 907 15.32 7.65 -5.56
C GLN A 907 15.02 6.36 -6.33
N SER A 908 16.07 5.64 -6.76
CA SER A 908 15.91 4.34 -7.43
C SER A 908 15.28 3.30 -6.51
N VAL A 909 15.73 3.23 -5.25
CA VAL A 909 15.20 2.31 -4.23
C VAL A 909 13.74 2.64 -3.91
N GLU A 910 13.39 3.93 -3.80
CA GLU A 910 12.01 4.35 -3.61
C GLU A 910 11.09 3.91 -4.77
N ASN A 911 11.56 4.00 -6.01
CA ASN A 911 10.81 3.51 -7.17
C ASN A 911 10.60 1.99 -7.11
N THR A 912 11.60 1.23 -6.65
CA THR A 912 11.49 -0.21 -6.41
C THR A 912 10.39 -0.52 -5.38
N PHE A 913 10.35 0.21 -4.26
CA PHE A 913 9.30 0.06 -3.25
C PHE A 913 7.90 0.41 -3.79
N ALA A 914 7.80 1.49 -4.56
CA ALA A 914 6.55 1.92 -5.17
C ALA A 914 5.97 0.85 -6.11
N ALA A 915 6.83 0.13 -6.84
CA ALA A 915 6.42 -0.92 -7.75
C ALA A 915 5.79 -2.13 -7.02
N VAL A 916 6.33 -2.51 -5.85
CA VAL A 916 5.78 -3.60 -5.01
C VAL A 916 4.42 -3.24 -4.41
N GLY A 917 4.19 -1.95 -4.14
CA GLY A 917 2.94 -1.44 -3.58
C GLY A 917 2.84 -1.55 -2.04
N ARG A 918 1.94 -0.74 -1.46
CA ARG A 918 1.77 -0.61 0.01
C ARG A 918 1.08 -1.81 0.68
N ARG A 919 0.49 -2.74 -0.10
CA ARG A 919 -0.22 -3.95 0.39
C ARG A 919 0.46 -5.21 -0.13
N LEU A 920 0.59 -6.23 0.71
CA LEU A 920 1.06 -7.55 0.32
C LEU A 920 -0.05 -8.29 -0.45
N PRO A 921 0.15 -8.65 -1.72
CA PRO A 921 -0.77 -9.54 -2.41
C PRO A 921 -0.68 -10.95 -1.81
N LEU A 922 -1.82 -11.51 -1.38
CA LEU A 922 -1.87 -12.83 -0.74
C LEU A 922 -1.92 -13.95 -1.78
N THR A 923 -0.91 -14.00 -2.62
CA THR A 923 -0.75 -14.99 -3.71
C THR A 923 0.72 -15.22 -4.00
N THR A 924 1.06 -16.46 -4.33
CA THR A 924 2.42 -16.84 -4.76
C THR A 924 2.83 -16.19 -6.08
N ASP A 925 1.88 -15.66 -6.85
CA ASP A 925 2.17 -14.87 -8.07
C ASP A 925 2.94 -13.56 -7.75
N SER A 926 2.87 -13.07 -6.51
CA SER A 926 3.62 -11.87 -6.10
C SER A 926 5.10 -12.14 -5.78
N VAL A 927 5.49 -13.39 -5.56
CA VAL A 927 6.83 -13.74 -5.08
C VAL A 927 7.95 -13.23 -6.01
N PRO A 928 7.88 -13.42 -7.36
CA PRO A 928 8.93 -12.94 -8.25
C PRO A 928 9.15 -11.42 -8.20
N GLN A 929 8.08 -10.67 -7.94
CA GLN A 929 8.15 -9.22 -7.79
C GLN A 929 8.92 -8.82 -6.53
N TYR A 930 8.64 -9.47 -5.40
CA TYR A 930 9.34 -9.24 -4.13
C TYR A 930 10.80 -9.70 -4.19
N GLU A 931 11.09 -10.80 -4.89
CA GLU A 931 12.46 -11.26 -5.15
C GLU A 931 13.26 -10.20 -5.90
N ALA A 932 12.76 -9.73 -7.04
CA ALA A 932 13.44 -8.68 -7.81
C ALA A 932 13.61 -7.39 -7.01
N ALA A 933 12.61 -7.00 -6.21
CA ALA A 933 12.70 -5.83 -5.35
C ALA A 933 13.77 -5.97 -4.27
N THR A 934 13.85 -7.14 -3.63
CA THR A 934 14.85 -7.42 -2.58
C THR A 934 16.26 -7.43 -3.16
N GLU A 935 16.48 -8.09 -4.30
CA GLU A 935 17.76 -8.07 -5.02
C GLU A 935 18.21 -6.64 -5.36
N SER A 936 17.28 -5.78 -5.80
CA SER A 936 17.55 -4.38 -6.11
C SER A 936 17.94 -3.56 -4.89
N ILE A 937 17.23 -3.74 -3.76
CA ILE A 937 17.51 -3.06 -2.49
C ILE A 937 18.86 -3.52 -1.92
N ASP A 938 19.11 -4.82 -1.89
CA ASP A 938 20.37 -5.39 -1.39
C ASP A 938 21.56 -4.91 -2.24
N SER A 939 21.40 -4.82 -3.56
CA SER A 939 22.42 -4.28 -4.46
C SER A 939 22.68 -2.80 -4.19
N ALA A 940 21.63 -1.99 -4.00
CA ALA A 940 21.75 -0.58 -3.65
C ALA A 940 22.47 -0.38 -2.31
N ARG A 941 22.08 -1.17 -1.31
CA ARG A 941 22.68 -1.18 0.02
C ARG A 941 24.17 -1.55 -0.01
N ALA A 942 24.52 -2.61 -0.74
CA ALA A 942 25.93 -3.01 -0.93
C ALA A 942 26.76 -1.93 -1.63
N GLN A 943 26.19 -1.20 -2.59
CA GLN A 943 26.86 -0.06 -3.24
C GLN A 943 27.13 1.09 -2.26
N ILE A 944 26.16 1.43 -1.42
CA ILE A 944 26.30 2.48 -0.39
C ILE A 944 27.36 2.07 0.63
N LEU A 945 27.30 0.84 1.15
CA LEU A 945 28.28 0.32 2.10
C LEU A 945 29.70 0.32 1.49
N SER A 946 29.84 -0.12 0.24
CA SER A 946 31.13 -0.09 -0.46
C SER A 946 31.68 1.33 -0.59
N ALA A 947 30.83 2.32 -0.87
CA ALA A 947 31.22 3.72 -0.93
C ALA A 947 31.69 4.25 0.44
N CYS A 948 30.97 3.91 1.52
CA CYS A 948 31.37 4.25 2.89
C CYS A 948 32.76 3.69 3.22
N LEU A 949 32.98 2.39 2.99
CA LEU A 949 34.25 1.73 3.32
C LEU A 949 35.43 2.28 2.53
N LYS A 950 35.25 2.56 1.22
CA LYS A 950 36.30 3.16 0.39
C LYS A 950 36.66 4.56 0.89
N LEU A 951 35.66 5.41 1.12
CA LEU A 951 35.90 6.80 1.54
C LEU A 951 36.50 6.87 2.96
N LYS A 952 36.06 6.00 3.88
CA LYS A 952 36.66 5.84 5.21
C LYS A 952 38.14 5.42 5.12
N GLY A 953 38.47 4.49 4.22
CA GLY A 953 39.84 4.05 3.97
C GLY A 953 40.74 5.19 3.49
N GLU A 954 40.31 5.94 2.48
CA GLU A 954 41.06 7.08 1.93
C GLU A 954 41.33 8.18 2.97
N LEU A 955 40.31 8.53 3.77
CA LEU A 955 40.45 9.51 4.85
C LEU A 955 41.44 9.05 5.94
N SER A 956 41.51 7.74 6.20
CA SER A 956 42.43 7.18 7.20
C SER A 956 43.88 7.20 6.73
N GLU A 957 44.15 6.91 5.45
CA GLU A 957 45.51 6.95 4.86
C GLU A 957 46.08 8.38 4.79
N GLN A 958 45.24 9.38 4.53
CA GLN A 958 45.67 10.78 4.47
C GLN A 958 46.09 11.32 5.85
N ASN A 959 45.34 10.96 6.91
CA ASN A 959 45.71 11.32 8.29
C ASN A 959 47.03 10.68 8.73
N GLN A 960 47.42 9.55 8.13
CA GLN A 960 48.72 8.90 8.39
C GLN A 960 49.87 9.49 7.57
N THR A 961 49.60 10.05 6.39
CA THR A 961 50.63 10.63 5.50
C THR A 961 50.83 12.14 5.68
N GLY A 962 49.91 12.83 6.36
CA GLY A 962 49.99 14.25 6.70
C GLY A 962 50.70 14.60 8.02
N HIS A 963 51.31 13.61 8.69
CA HIS A 963 52.05 13.77 9.95
C HIS A 963 53.57 13.74 9.80
#